data_AF-A0A833R3B8-F1
#
_entry.id   AF-A0A833R3B8-F1
#
_cell.length_a   1.000
_cell.length_b   1.000
_cell.length_c   1.000
_cell.angle_alpha   90.00
_cell.angle_beta   90.00
_cell.angle_gamma   90.00
#
_symmetry.space_group_name_H-M   'P 1'
#
loop_
_entity.id
_entity.type
_entity.pdbx_description
1 polymer ?
#
loop_
_entity_poly.entity_id
_entity_poly.type
_entity_poly.pdbx_seq_one_letter_code
_entity_poly.pdbx_strand_id
1 'polypeptide(L)'
;MFRSLFSGGEAIADERGDWMSGVVPLLKLLSLTVIGSLIAHPKTQIVPKATFKLLSKLVFALFLPCLIFVQLGQSVSLEDVLLWWFVPVNVLISTLIGCALGYLVAVICRPPERYFRFTIIMTGFGNTGNLPIAIVGSVCHSSDQPFGPECNRTGIAYVSFAQWVAVILVYTLVYHMMEPPLEYYEIVQEGEEIQEIGETQTVSNLSRPLLHEAEWPGMVDKETEDAKTPFIARVFRSISGSSQNIFPDLNSNEEATTGSSSPRSLTCLAEPKVIRRIRIVAEKTPIQHILQPPTIASLLALIVGLIPALKAFFFDIDAPLSFFTDSLDILAAAAVPSVMLILGGTLAEGPKDSSLGLRTTIGITVARLLVLPCIGIGVVALADKLGFLVEGDLMYRLVNKFRVLQPQPPGPLLFLSVTLHFPFTMRASIHLQTPPPHLLSPPLPSPSPSLTQDSQKLLCAQRAASLVKPSTVIGLGTGSTASLFLQHLSHLLSTASLHSIVGVPTSRKTEDLAKDLNIPLTDLGSHSILDLSVDGADEVDQEMNLVKGRGGSLLREKMVEGASKEFVVIVDESKLVPRLGTTGPIPVEIVPFCWEYTIMKIKELFQGEIGFDAKLRTVWDEKEGKEVPFKTDNENYIVNLLFEKGIGGDLVTFSDQILRITGVIEHGVFIGMATSVIVAKKDGSIVILDKK
;
A
#
# COMPACT_ATOMS: atom_id res chain seq x y z
N MET A 1 -11.63 10.74 -35.88
CA MET A 1 -10.60 9.86 -35.27
C MET A 1 -10.68 8.45 -35.83
N PHE A 2 -11.80 7.71 -35.67
CA PHE A 2 -12.01 6.39 -36.27
C PHE A 2 -11.82 6.34 -37.79
N ARG A 3 -12.35 7.31 -38.55
CA ARG A 3 -12.14 7.39 -40.01
C ARG A 3 -10.66 7.48 -40.43
N SER A 4 -9.80 8.10 -39.62
CA SER A 4 -8.37 8.26 -39.91
C SER A 4 -7.55 7.01 -39.60
N LEU A 5 -8.04 6.13 -38.72
CA LEU A 5 -7.44 4.83 -38.41
C LEU A 5 -7.56 3.85 -39.59
N PHE A 6 -8.65 3.96 -40.36
CA PHE A 6 -8.96 3.10 -41.51
C PHE A 6 -8.70 3.76 -42.88
N SER A 7 -8.26 5.03 -42.92
CA SER A 7 -8.04 5.81 -44.16
C SER A 7 -6.77 5.41 -44.95
N GLY A 8 -6.17 4.25 -44.67
CA GLY A 8 -5.01 3.75 -45.41
C GLY A 8 -5.34 2.77 -46.54
N GLY A 9 -6.62 2.46 -46.77
CA GLY A 9 -7.06 1.58 -47.85
C GLY A 9 -7.91 2.33 -48.87
N GLU A 10 -7.29 2.75 -49.98
CA GLU A 10 -8.02 2.91 -51.25
C GLU A 10 -8.42 1.52 -51.76
N ALA A 11 -9.34 0.84 -51.05
CA ALA A 11 -10.01 -0.38 -51.48
C ALA A 11 -11.26 -0.75 -50.64
N ILE A 12 -11.70 0.10 -49.71
CA ILE A 12 -12.91 -0.17 -48.90
C ILE A 12 -13.89 1.00 -49.06
N ALA A 13 -14.17 1.31 -50.32
CA ALA A 13 -15.28 2.17 -50.72
C ALA A 13 -16.21 1.32 -51.60
N ASP A 14 -16.87 0.35 -50.99
CA ASP A 14 -18.13 -0.15 -51.52
C ASP A 14 -19.21 -0.16 -50.43
N GLU A 15 -20.43 0.02 -50.87
CA GLU A 15 -21.47 0.80 -50.23
C GLU A 15 -22.05 0.22 -48.92
N ARG A 16 -22.37 1.13 -47.99
CA ARG A 16 -23.43 1.00 -46.97
C ARG A 16 -23.54 -0.35 -46.26
N GLY A 17 -22.55 -0.69 -45.45
CA GLY A 17 -22.79 -1.63 -44.36
C GLY A 17 -21.56 -2.27 -43.77
N ASP A 18 -20.72 -1.54 -43.05
CA ASP A 18 -19.86 -2.22 -42.07
C ASP A 18 -19.27 -1.37 -40.92
N TRP A 19 -20.01 -0.39 -40.41
CA TRP A 19 -19.64 0.17 -39.09
C TRP A 19 -19.85 -0.88 -37.97
N MET A 20 -20.70 -1.88 -38.24
CA MET A 20 -21.02 -2.97 -37.34
C MET A 20 -19.82 -3.89 -37.10
N SER A 21 -19.01 -4.24 -38.11
CA SER A 21 -17.82 -5.09 -37.89
C SER A 21 -16.79 -4.47 -36.95
N GLY A 22 -16.65 -3.14 -36.93
CA GLY A 22 -15.78 -2.45 -35.97
C GLY A 22 -16.39 -2.26 -34.57
N VAL A 23 -17.72 -2.19 -34.46
CA VAL A 23 -18.43 -1.87 -33.20
C VAL A 23 -18.84 -3.12 -32.41
N VAL A 24 -19.18 -4.22 -33.08
CA VAL A 24 -19.56 -5.50 -32.44
C VAL A 24 -18.45 -6.04 -31.52
N PRO A 25 -17.16 -6.05 -31.92
CA PRO A 25 -16.04 -6.39 -31.05
C PRO A 25 -16.00 -5.58 -29.73
N LEU A 26 -16.19 -4.26 -29.83
CA LEU A 26 -16.20 -3.35 -28.69
C LEU A 26 -17.41 -3.58 -27.79
N LEU A 27 -18.59 -3.83 -28.36
CA LEU A 27 -19.80 -4.18 -27.62
C LEU A 27 -19.63 -5.50 -26.85
N LYS A 28 -18.96 -6.50 -27.43
CA LYS A 28 -18.63 -7.77 -26.72
C LYS A 28 -17.76 -7.50 -25.51
N LEU A 29 -16.68 -6.72 -25.65
CA LEU A 29 -15.80 -6.37 -24.53
C LEU A 29 -16.54 -5.57 -23.45
N LEU A 30 -17.33 -4.56 -23.85
CA LEU A 30 -18.15 -3.77 -22.92
C LEU A 30 -19.17 -4.65 -22.20
N SER A 31 -19.78 -5.63 -22.87
CA SER A 31 -20.73 -6.55 -22.24
C SER A 31 -20.06 -7.40 -21.14
N LEU A 32 -18.83 -7.88 -21.36
CA LEU A 32 -18.06 -8.60 -20.33
C LEU A 32 -17.71 -7.71 -19.14
N THR A 33 -17.36 -6.44 -19.38
CA THR A 33 -17.12 -5.46 -18.31
C THR A 33 -18.39 -5.16 -17.52
N VAL A 34 -19.54 -5.03 -18.18
CA VAL A 34 -20.85 -4.85 -17.52
C VAL A 34 -21.21 -6.08 -16.67
N ILE A 35 -21.00 -7.28 -17.19
CA ILE A 35 -21.21 -8.52 -16.43
C ILE A 35 -20.32 -8.55 -15.18
N GLY A 36 -19.03 -8.21 -15.31
CA GLY A 36 -18.12 -8.12 -14.16
C GLY A 36 -18.59 -7.09 -13.13
N SER A 37 -19.11 -5.95 -13.60
CA SER A 37 -19.64 -4.90 -12.72
C SER A 37 -20.92 -5.31 -11.99
N LEU A 38 -21.85 -5.98 -12.67
CA LEU A 38 -23.09 -6.51 -12.09
C LEU A 38 -22.83 -7.60 -11.04
N ILE A 39 -21.87 -8.46 -11.31
CA ILE A 39 -21.46 -9.54 -10.41
C ILE A 39 -20.78 -8.99 -9.14
N ALA A 40 -19.98 -7.92 -9.29
CA ALA A 40 -19.30 -7.25 -8.19
C ALA A 40 -20.16 -6.23 -7.43
N HIS A 41 -21.42 -6.03 -7.84
CA HIS A 41 -22.26 -4.98 -7.29
C HIS A 41 -22.51 -5.21 -5.77
N PRO A 42 -22.31 -4.18 -4.92
CA PRO A 42 -22.28 -4.34 -3.47
C PRO A 42 -23.61 -4.82 -2.85
N LYS A 43 -24.72 -4.67 -3.58
CA LYS A 43 -26.05 -5.17 -3.15
C LYS A 43 -26.35 -6.61 -3.57
N THR A 44 -25.70 -7.14 -4.62
CA THR A 44 -26.00 -8.49 -5.16
C THR A 44 -25.02 -9.55 -4.64
N GLN A 45 -23.81 -9.17 -4.21
CA GLN A 45 -22.82 -10.04 -3.53
C GLN A 45 -22.61 -11.43 -4.18
N ILE A 46 -22.76 -11.54 -5.51
CA ILE A 46 -22.64 -12.83 -6.20
C ILE A 46 -21.20 -13.33 -6.16
N VAL A 47 -20.22 -12.43 -6.35
CA VAL A 47 -18.79 -12.74 -6.20
C VAL A 47 -18.15 -11.74 -5.24
N PRO A 48 -17.61 -12.21 -4.10
CA PRO A 48 -16.92 -11.35 -3.15
C PRO A 48 -15.65 -10.71 -3.73
N LYS A 49 -15.24 -9.59 -3.13
CA LYS A 49 -14.02 -8.85 -3.52
C LYS A 49 -12.75 -9.69 -3.44
N ALA A 50 -12.66 -10.54 -2.42
CA ALA A 50 -11.53 -11.45 -2.25
C ALA A 50 -11.35 -12.38 -3.46
N THR A 51 -12.45 -12.78 -4.10
CA THR A 51 -12.43 -13.64 -5.28
C THR A 51 -11.90 -12.92 -6.52
N PHE A 52 -12.25 -11.65 -6.74
CA PHE A 52 -11.65 -10.85 -7.83
C PHE A 52 -10.14 -10.63 -7.61
N LYS A 53 -9.70 -10.47 -6.36
CA LYS A 53 -8.28 -10.40 -6.00
C LYS A 53 -7.55 -11.70 -6.33
N LEU A 54 -8.14 -12.85 -5.98
CA LEU A 54 -7.62 -14.17 -6.33
C LEU A 54 -7.61 -14.41 -7.84
N LEU A 55 -8.66 -14.01 -8.55
CA LEU A 55 -8.74 -14.10 -10.01
C LEU A 55 -7.65 -13.27 -10.69
N SER A 56 -7.36 -12.06 -10.18
CA SER A 56 -6.26 -11.24 -10.68
C SER A 56 -4.90 -11.92 -10.48
N LYS A 57 -4.65 -12.50 -9.29
CA LYS A 57 -3.45 -13.31 -9.03
C LYS A 57 -3.33 -14.48 -10.01
N LEU A 58 -4.43 -15.19 -10.27
CA LEU A 58 -4.45 -16.34 -11.18
C LEU A 58 -4.17 -15.94 -12.63
N VAL A 59 -4.76 -14.84 -13.08
CA VAL A 59 -4.49 -14.26 -14.42
C VAL A 59 -3.01 -13.94 -14.55
N PHE A 60 -2.41 -13.31 -13.54
CA PHE A 60 -1.01 -12.90 -13.56
C PHE A 60 -0.03 -14.08 -13.51
N ALA A 61 -0.29 -15.06 -12.64
CA ALA A 61 0.62 -16.17 -12.39
C ALA A 61 0.54 -17.28 -13.45
N LEU A 62 -0.63 -17.48 -14.07
CA LEU A 62 -0.89 -18.61 -14.95
C LEU A 62 -1.39 -18.18 -16.33
N PHE A 63 -2.57 -17.55 -16.42
CA PHE A 63 -3.22 -17.37 -17.72
C PHE A 63 -2.45 -16.45 -18.67
N LEU A 64 -1.90 -15.35 -18.17
CA LEU A 64 -1.16 -14.38 -18.97
C LEU A 64 0.22 -14.92 -19.43
N PRO A 65 1.01 -15.59 -18.58
CA PRO A 65 2.20 -16.34 -19.01
C PRO A 65 1.90 -17.39 -20.08
N CYS A 66 0.84 -18.20 -19.93
CA CYS A 66 0.44 -19.20 -20.93
C CYS A 66 0.09 -18.54 -22.27
N LEU A 67 -0.70 -17.46 -22.24
CA LEU A 67 -1.11 -16.69 -23.41
C LEU A 67 0.09 -16.12 -24.16
N ILE A 68 1.02 -15.47 -23.44
CA ILE A 68 2.24 -14.94 -24.05
C ILE A 68 3.07 -16.06 -24.65
N PHE A 69 3.25 -17.17 -23.93
CA PHE A 69 4.13 -18.24 -24.39
C PHE A 69 3.66 -18.89 -25.69
N VAL A 70 2.38 -19.27 -25.75
CA VAL A 70 1.80 -19.93 -26.94
C VAL A 70 1.82 -18.97 -28.13
N GLN A 71 1.34 -17.75 -27.95
CA GLN A 71 1.12 -16.83 -29.05
C GLN A 71 2.42 -16.22 -29.58
N LEU A 72 3.36 -15.88 -28.69
CA LEU A 72 4.67 -15.37 -29.08
C LEU A 72 5.55 -16.47 -29.65
N GLY A 73 5.58 -17.66 -29.04
CA GLY A 73 6.40 -18.79 -29.48
C GLY A 73 6.02 -19.31 -30.87
N GLN A 74 4.73 -19.37 -31.19
CA GLN A 74 4.26 -19.76 -32.53
C GLN A 74 4.59 -18.72 -33.60
N SER A 75 4.59 -17.44 -33.23
CA SER A 75 4.57 -16.36 -34.22
C SER A 75 5.92 -15.67 -34.43
N VAL A 76 6.92 -15.92 -33.58
CA VAL A 76 8.26 -15.34 -33.72
C VAL A 76 9.13 -16.22 -34.63
N SER A 77 9.86 -15.58 -35.54
CA SER A 77 10.97 -16.15 -36.31
C SER A 77 12.10 -15.13 -36.42
N LEU A 78 13.32 -15.57 -36.80
CA LEU A 78 14.48 -14.66 -36.92
C LEU A 78 14.26 -13.56 -37.99
N GLU A 79 13.64 -13.91 -39.11
CA GLU A 79 13.36 -12.98 -40.21
C GLU A 79 12.27 -11.97 -39.80
N ASP A 80 11.23 -12.45 -39.11
CA ASP A 80 10.15 -11.64 -38.59
C ASP A 80 10.63 -10.63 -37.54
N VAL A 81 11.53 -11.03 -36.63
CA VAL A 81 12.10 -10.12 -35.62
C VAL A 81 12.90 -8.99 -36.25
N LEU A 82 13.64 -9.27 -37.32
CA LEU A 82 14.37 -8.26 -38.08
C LEU A 82 13.43 -7.32 -38.84
N LEU A 83 12.30 -7.82 -39.33
CA LEU A 83 11.27 -7.00 -39.98
C LEU A 83 10.48 -6.16 -38.96
N TRP A 84 10.25 -6.67 -37.75
CA TRP A 84 9.42 -6.03 -36.73
C TRP A 84 10.20 -5.18 -35.74
N TRP A 85 11.48 -4.93 -35.97
CA TRP A 85 12.38 -4.16 -35.08
C TRP A 85 11.83 -2.77 -34.68
N PHE A 86 11.02 -2.15 -35.55
CA PHE A 86 10.42 -0.85 -35.25
C PHE A 86 9.39 -0.91 -34.12
N VAL A 87 8.71 -2.05 -33.94
CA VAL A 87 7.71 -2.25 -32.87
C VAL A 87 8.30 -2.01 -31.47
N PRO A 88 9.38 -2.70 -31.03
CA PRO A 88 9.98 -2.48 -29.72
C PRO A 88 10.58 -1.08 -29.57
N VAL A 89 11.15 -0.52 -30.63
CA VAL A 89 11.71 0.85 -30.64
C VAL A 89 10.60 1.89 -30.45
N ASN A 90 9.46 1.72 -31.11
CA ASN A 90 8.31 2.60 -30.97
C ASN A 90 7.75 2.56 -29.53
N VAL A 91 7.79 1.41 -28.86
CA VAL A 91 7.43 1.30 -27.43
C VAL A 91 8.35 2.17 -26.57
N LEU A 92 9.67 2.07 -26.76
CA LEU A 92 10.65 2.86 -26.01
C LEU A 92 10.48 4.36 -26.25
N ILE A 93 10.32 4.78 -27.51
CA ILE A 93 10.12 6.18 -27.88
C ILE A 93 8.83 6.71 -27.27
N SER A 94 7.72 5.97 -27.37
CA SER A 94 6.43 6.37 -26.84
C SER A 94 6.44 6.50 -25.31
N THR A 95 7.09 5.56 -24.61
CA THR A 95 7.28 5.63 -23.15
C THR A 95 8.14 6.83 -22.74
N LEU A 96 9.21 7.12 -23.47
CA LEU A 96 10.09 8.27 -23.20
C LEU A 96 9.36 9.60 -23.38
N ILE A 97 8.63 9.75 -24.49
CA ILE A 97 7.78 10.92 -24.75
C ILE A 97 6.70 11.05 -23.68
N GLY A 98 6.06 9.95 -23.30
CA GLY A 98 5.02 9.94 -22.26
C GLY A 98 5.55 10.32 -20.88
N CYS A 99 6.73 9.84 -20.49
CA CYS A 99 7.39 10.25 -19.24
C CYS A 99 7.82 11.73 -19.25
N ALA A 100 8.34 12.22 -20.38
CA ALA A 100 8.70 13.64 -20.53
C ALA A 100 7.45 14.54 -20.42
N LEU A 101 6.35 14.14 -21.05
CA LEU A 101 5.06 14.83 -20.95
C LEU A 101 4.50 14.76 -19.52
N GLY A 102 4.61 13.61 -18.85
CA GLY A 102 4.23 13.44 -17.45
C GLY A 102 5.02 14.32 -16.49
N TYR A 103 6.33 14.48 -16.73
CA TYR A 103 7.17 15.41 -15.99
C TYR A 103 6.71 16.86 -16.19
N LEU A 104 6.40 17.25 -17.43
CA LEU A 104 5.87 18.58 -17.73
C LEU A 104 4.53 18.83 -17.00
N VAL A 105 3.62 17.85 -17.01
CA VAL A 105 2.35 17.92 -16.27
C VAL A 105 2.59 18.05 -14.77
N ALA A 106 3.52 17.29 -14.19
CA ALA A 106 3.86 17.35 -12.78
C ALA A 106 4.43 18.74 -12.40
N VAL A 107 5.27 19.34 -13.24
CA VAL A 107 5.82 20.68 -13.02
C VAL A 107 4.74 21.78 -13.11
N ILE A 108 3.82 21.67 -14.06
CA ILE A 108 2.75 22.67 -14.28
C ILE A 108 1.67 22.56 -13.18
N CYS A 109 1.23 21.34 -12.87
CA CYS A 109 0.13 21.11 -11.94
C CYS A 109 0.58 21.10 -10.46
N ARG A 110 1.88 20.96 -10.20
CA ARG A 110 2.48 20.89 -8.84
C ARG A 110 1.69 19.99 -7.89
N PRO A 111 1.62 18.67 -8.15
CA PRO A 111 0.99 17.73 -7.24
C PRO A 111 1.76 17.68 -5.90
N PRO A 112 1.14 17.21 -4.80
CA PRO A 112 1.84 16.96 -3.54
C PRO A 112 3.07 16.06 -3.79
N GLU A 113 4.18 16.29 -3.06
CA GLU A 113 5.48 15.66 -3.34
C GLU A 113 5.41 14.13 -3.42
N ARG A 114 4.54 13.51 -2.61
CA ARG A 114 4.27 12.06 -2.60
C ARG A 114 3.74 11.53 -3.94
N TYR A 115 3.08 12.36 -4.74
CA TYR A 115 2.45 11.99 -6.02
C TYR A 115 3.22 12.49 -7.24
N PHE A 116 4.39 13.09 -7.06
CA PHE A 116 5.19 13.62 -8.18
C PHE A 116 5.65 12.48 -9.12
N ARG A 117 6.30 11.44 -8.57
CA ARG A 117 6.74 10.25 -9.34
C ARG A 117 5.55 9.50 -9.95
N PHE A 118 4.47 9.38 -9.17
CA PHE A 118 3.21 8.77 -9.60
C PHE A 118 2.61 9.46 -10.84
N THR A 119 2.60 10.79 -10.87
CA THR A 119 2.05 11.58 -11.99
C THR A 119 2.83 11.33 -13.30
N ILE A 120 4.16 11.18 -13.21
CA ILE A 120 5.03 10.90 -14.36
C ILE A 120 4.72 9.52 -14.92
N ILE A 121 4.72 8.50 -14.06
CA ILE A 121 4.45 7.11 -14.44
C ILE A 121 3.06 6.95 -15.03
N MET A 122 2.05 7.52 -14.39
CA MET A 122 0.66 7.45 -14.86
C MET A 122 0.43 8.19 -16.18
N THR A 123 1.36 9.06 -16.61
CA THR A 123 1.30 9.67 -17.93
C THR A 123 2.09 8.85 -18.96
N GLY A 124 3.24 8.31 -18.58
CA GLY A 124 4.14 7.56 -19.48
C GLY A 124 3.78 6.10 -19.71
N PHE A 125 3.13 5.45 -18.75
CA PHE A 125 2.76 4.04 -18.81
C PHE A 125 1.24 3.86 -18.91
N GLY A 126 0.83 3.38 -20.09
CA GLY A 126 -0.55 2.99 -20.39
C GLY A 126 -0.94 1.65 -19.76
N ASN A 127 -2.23 1.27 -19.86
CA ASN A 127 -2.60 -0.14 -19.65
C ASN A 127 -2.18 -0.95 -20.89
N THR A 128 -0.88 -1.20 -21.02
CA THR A 128 -0.24 -1.73 -22.24
C THR A 128 -0.32 -3.25 -22.39
N GLY A 129 -0.83 -3.97 -21.37
CA GLY A 129 -0.89 -5.42 -21.37
C GLY A 129 -2.18 -5.97 -21.97
N ASN A 130 -3.28 -5.89 -21.23
CA ASN A 130 -4.40 -6.79 -21.50
C ASN A 130 -5.41 -6.28 -22.54
N LEU A 131 -5.53 -4.96 -22.69
CA LEU A 131 -6.55 -4.35 -23.54
C LEU A 131 -6.25 -4.45 -25.04
N PRO A 132 -5.00 -4.28 -25.51
CA PRO A 132 -4.68 -4.47 -26.92
C PRO A 132 -4.92 -5.90 -27.42
N ILE A 133 -4.62 -6.92 -26.60
CA ILE A 133 -4.92 -8.32 -26.93
C ILE A 133 -6.43 -8.53 -27.04
N ALA A 134 -7.19 -8.01 -26.05
CA ALA A 134 -8.64 -8.13 -26.05
C ALA A 134 -9.28 -7.49 -27.28
N ILE A 135 -8.78 -6.32 -27.70
CA ILE A 135 -9.32 -5.60 -28.84
C ILE A 135 -8.97 -6.31 -30.15
N VAL A 136 -7.72 -6.75 -30.34
CA VAL A 136 -7.34 -7.52 -31.53
C VAL A 136 -8.11 -8.84 -31.62
N GLY A 137 -8.22 -9.59 -30.53
CA GLY A 137 -9.01 -10.82 -30.49
C GLY A 137 -10.48 -10.59 -30.81
N SER A 138 -11.04 -9.45 -30.37
CA SER A 138 -12.43 -9.09 -30.67
C SER A 138 -12.62 -8.72 -32.16
N VAL A 139 -11.68 -7.96 -32.75
CA VAL A 139 -11.73 -7.52 -34.16
C VAL A 139 -11.57 -8.70 -35.11
N CYS A 140 -10.73 -9.67 -34.76
CA CYS A 140 -10.52 -10.85 -35.59
C CYS A 140 -11.62 -11.93 -35.47
N HIS A 141 -12.59 -11.75 -34.56
CA HIS A 141 -13.75 -12.64 -34.39
C HIS A 141 -14.99 -12.21 -35.17
N SER A 142 -14.92 -11.16 -36.00
CA SER A 142 -16.00 -10.77 -36.91
C SER A 142 -16.05 -11.70 -38.14
N SER A 143 -17.25 -12.02 -38.61
CA SER A 143 -17.51 -12.87 -39.77
C SER A 143 -16.86 -12.38 -41.07
N ASP A 144 -16.56 -11.08 -41.17
CA ASP A 144 -16.03 -10.45 -42.39
C ASP A 144 -14.49 -10.37 -42.47
N GLN A 145 -13.76 -10.98 -41.50
CA GLN A 145 -12.28 -11.09 -41.44
C GLN A 145 -11.51 -10.02 -42.28
N PRO A 146 -11.57 -8.72 -41.91
CA PRO A 146 -11.08 -7.62 -42.74
C PRO A 146 -9.56 -7.64 -43.00
N PHE A 147 -8.82 -8.50 -42.30
CA PHE A 147 -7.36 -8.64 -42.38
C PHE A 147 -6.91 -10.06 -42.75
N GLY A 148 -7.82 -10.89 -43.27
CA GLY A 148 -7.52 -12.25 -43.75
C GLY A 148 -7.72 -13.37 -42.70
N PRO A 149 -7.54 -14.64 -43.11
CA PRO A 149 -7.87 -15.82 -42.31
C PRO A 149 -6.99 -16.02 -41.07
N GLU A 150 -5.77 -15.49 -41.08
CA GLU A 150 -4.84 -15.54 -39.95
C GLU A 150 -4.82 -14.26 -39.08
N CYS A 151 -5.85 -13.41 -39.20
CA CYS A 151 -5.98 -12.13 -38.47
C CYS A 151 -5.69 -12.30 -36.97
N ASN A 152 -6.29 -13.31 -36.35
CA ASN A 152 -6.19 -13.51 -34.91
C ASN A 152 -4.75 -13.87 -34.50
N ARG A 153 -4.10 -14.78 -35.26
CA ARG A 153 -2.75 -15.23 -34.97
C ARG A 153 -1.73 -14.11 -35.17
N THR A 154 -1.76 -13.45 -36.32
CA THR A 154 -0.81 -12.39 -36.70
C THR A 154 -1.01 -11.12 -35.88
N GLY A 155 -2.25 -10.67 -35.69
CA GLY A 155 -2.54 -9.48 -34.88
C GLY A 155 -2.11 -9.64 -33.43
N ILE A 156 -2.40 -10.80 -32.84
CA ILE A 156 -1.99 -11.10 -31.47
C ILE A 156 -0.47 -11.22 -31.36
N ALA A 157 0.21 -11.80 -32.36
CA ALA A 157 1.67 -11.88 -32.40
C ALA A 157 2.33 -10.51 -32.29
N TYR A 158 1.87 -9.53 -33.08
CA TYR A 158 2.40 -8.16 -33.04
C TYR A 158 2.19 -7.50 -31.68
N VAL A 159 1.01 -7.71 -31.08
CA VAL A 159 0.68 -7.17 -29.76
C VAL A 159 1.56 -7.80 -28.68
N SER A 160 1.71 -9.12 -28.69
CA SER A 160 2.53 -9.88 -27.73
C SER A 160 4.02 -9.54 -27.87
N PHE A 161 4.52 -9.34 -29.09
CA PHE A 161 5.89 -8.90 -29.35
C PHE A 161 6.14 -7.50 -28.78
N ALA A 162 5.20 -6.57 -28.97
CA ALA A 162 5.28 -5.24 -28.36
C ALA A 162 5.12 -5.29 -26.83
N GLN A 163 4.36 -6.26 -26.31
CA GLN A 163 4.08 -6.41 -24.89
C GLN A 163 5.31 -6.82 -24.10
N TRP A 164 6.22 -7.66 -24.64
CA TRP A 164 7.42 -8.04 -23.90
C TRP A 164 8.22 -6.79 -23.46
N VAL A 165 8.34 -5.79 -24.35
CA VAL A 165 9.17 -4.60 -24.06
C VAL A 165 8.51 -3.77 -23.00
N ALA A 166 7.19 -3.61 -23.09
CA ALA A 166 6.42 -2.92 -22.07
C ALA A 166 6.50 -3.64 -20.72
N VAL A 167 6.44 -4.97 -20.70
CA VAL A 167 6.60 -5.77 -19.47
C VAL A 167 7.97 -5.50 -18.83
N ILE A 168 9.05 -5.57 -19.60
CA ILE A 168 10.40 -5.26 -19.09
C ILE A 168 10.46 -3.83 -18.55
N LEU A 169 9.94 -2.83 -19.28
CA LEU A 169 9.95 -1.43 -18.85
C LEU A 169 9.10 -1.19 -17.60
N VAL A 170 7.95 -1.85 -17.47
CA VAL A 170 7.10 -1.78 -16.27
C VAL A 170 7.87 -2.28 -15.05
N TYR A 171 8.53 -3.44 -15.16
CA TYR A 171 9.25 -4.02 -14.02
C TYR A 171 10.63 -3.41 -13.74
N THR A 172 11.25 -2.74 -14.72
CA THR A 172 12.56 -2.08 -14.53
C THR A 172 12.44 -0.60 -14.20
N LEU A 173 11.52 0.12 -14.83
CA LEU A 173 11.38 1.57 -14.64
C LEU A 173 10.26 1.91 -13.66
N VAL A 174 9.07 1.32 -13.84
CA VAL A 174 7.91 1.71 -13.02
C VAL A 174 8.03 1.18 -11.59
N TYR A 175 8.47 -0.06 -11.43
CA TYR A 175 8.71 -0.64 -10.11
C TYR A 175 9.69 0.20 -9.30
N HIS A 176 10.89 0.50 -9.84
CA HIS A 176 11.88 1.34 -9.14
C HIS A 176 11.44 2.79 -8.91
N MET A 177 10.62 3.36 -9.80
CA MET A 177 10.09 4.72 -9.63
C MET A 177 8.96 4.78 -8.58
N MET A 178 8.27 3.67 -8.34
CA MET A 178 7.23 3.49 -7.33
C MET A 178 7.77 2.92 -6.01
N GLU A 179 9.00 2.41 -6.00
CA GLU A 179 9.69 1.93 -4.82
C GLU A 179 9.86 3.09 -3.83
N PRO A 180 9.49 2.90 -2.55
CA PRO A 180 9.68 3.94 -1.55
C PRO A 180 11.18 4.26 -1.45
N PRO A 181 11.56 5.53 -1.22
CA PRO A 181 12.96 5.91 -1.07
C PRO A 181 13.66 5.04 -0.01
N LEU A 182 14.94 4.69 -0.25
CA LEU A 182 15.77 3.76 0.53
C LEU A 182 15.79 3.98 2.05
N GLU A 183 15.43 5.17 2.54
CA GLU A 183 15.20 5.43 3.96
C GLU A 183 14.08 4.56 4.58
N TYR A 184 13.28 3.87 3.77
CA TYR A 184 12.23 2.94 4.19
C TYR A 184 12.73 1.49 4.35
N TYR A 185 13.79 1.08 3.63
CA TYR A 185 14.29 -0.30 3.66
C TYR A 185 15.30 -0.55 4.79
N GLU A 186 16.06 0.47 5.20
CA GLU A 186 16.95 0.37 6.37
C GLU A 186 16.16 0.17 7.68
N ILE A 187 14.88 0.55 7.72
CA ILE A 187 14.00 0.37 8.89
C ILE A 187 13.44 -1.07 8.97
N VAL A 188 13.34 -1.78 7.84
CA VAL A 188 12.73 -3.12 7.77
C VAL A 188 13.76 -4.24 7.91
N GLN A 189 15.01 -4.01 7.49
CA GLN A 189 16.02 -5.07 7.45
C GLN A 189 16.74 -5.33 8.79
N GLU A 190 16.63 -4.43 9.78
CA GLU A 190 17.11 -4.67 11.15
C GLU A 190 16.07 -5.38 12.05
N GLY A 191 14.86 -5.65 11.55
CA GLY A 191 13.75 -6.22 12.34
C GLY A 191 13.46 -7.71 12.14
N GLU A 192 14.12 -8.40 11.20
CA GLU A 192 13.81 -9.81 10.87
C GLU A 192 14.90 -10.79 11.31
N GLU A 193 15.06 -10.97 12.62
CA GLU A 193 15.41 -12.28 13.17
C GLU A 193 14.41 -12.66 14.28
N ILE A 194 13.49 -13.57 13.92
CA ILE A 194 12.71 -14.48 14.78
C ILE A 194 11.42 -13.90 15.42
N GLN A 195 10.25 -14.12 14.80
CA GLN A 195 9.25 -15.18 15.15
C GLN A 195 7.87 -14.83 14.58
N GLU A 196 7.34 -15.67 13.67
CA GLU A 196 5.98 -15.56 13.12
C GLU A 196 4.90 -15.85 14.18
N ILE A 197 4.08 -14.86 14.54
CA ILE A 197 2.65 -15.07 14.87
C ILE A 197 1.85 -13.92 14.24
N GLY A 198 0.83 -14.29 13.48
CA GLY A 198 0.20 -13.50 12.41
C GLY A 198 -0.51 -12.22 12.81
N GLU A 199 -0.50 -11.26 11.88
CA GLU A 199 -1.39 -10.11 11.89
C GLU A 199 -1.86 -9.73 10.49
N THR A 200 -3.13 -9.31 10.47
CA THR A 200 -3.95 -8.99 9.30
C THR A 200 -3.79 -7.51 8.97
N GLN A 201 -3.20 -7.19 7.82
CA GLN A 201 -2.91 -5.82 7.41
C GLN A 201 -4.17 -5.00 7.07
N THR A 202 -4.42 -3.94 7.85
CA THR A 202 -5.27 -2.80 7.49
C THR A 202 -4.39 -1.62 7.07
N VAL A 203 -3.86 -1.67 5.85
CA VAL A 203 -3.17 -0.52 5.24
C VAL A 203 -4.13 0.26 4.35
N SER A 204 -4.16 1.58 4.58
CA SER A 204 -4.97 2.58 3.91
C SER A 204 -4.94 2.47 2.36
N ASN A 205 -6.14 2.31 1.81
CA ASN A 205 -6.42 1.88 0.43
C ASN A 205 -6.27 2.96 -0.67
N LEU A 206 -5.42 3.98 -0.51
CA LEU A 206 -5.48 5.16 -1.41
C LEU A 206 -4.19 5.54 -2.16
N SER A 207 -3.15 4.69 -2.11
CA SER A 207 -1.85 4.97 -2.74
C SER A 207 -1.37 3.89 -3.70
N ARG A 208 -2.23 2.97 -4.15
CA ARG A 208 -1.81 1.85 -5.01
C ARG A 208 -2.03 2.18 -6.49
N PRO A 209 -0.97 2.45 -7.29
CA PRO A 209 -1.09 2.36 -8.74
C PRO A 209 -1.34 0.91 -9.13
N LEU A 210 -1.90 0.72 -10.32
CA LEU A 210 -2.18 -0.59 -10.94
C LEU A 210 -0.97 -1.54 -11.07
N LEU A 211 0.25 -1.14 -10.70
CA LEU A 211 1.39 -2.05 -10.55
C LEU A 211 1.40 -2.82 -9.23
N HIS A 212 0.69 -2.35 -8.20
CA HIS A 212 0.60 -3.03 -6.90
C HIS A 212 -0.30 -4.27 -6.97
N GLU A 213 -1.13 -4.43 -8.02
CA GLU A 213 -1.83 -5.69 -8.27
C GLU A 213 -0.92 -6.83 -8.77
N ALA A 214 0.38 -6.55 -8.95
CA ALA A 214 1.44 -7.54 -9.18
C ALA A 214 2.44 -7.63 -8.01
N GLU A 215 2.01 -7.41 -6.76
CA GLU A 215 2.73 -7.96 -5.62
C GLU A 215 2.78 -9.49 -5.75
N TRP A 216 3.99 -10.01 -5.96
CA TRP A 216 4.34 -11.39 -5.65
C TRP A 216 3.96 -11.66 -4.19
N PRO A 217 3.05 -12.61 -3.90
CA PRO A 217 2.93 -13.12 -2.56
C PRO A 217 4.16 -14.00 -2.31
N GLY A 218 4.99 -13.61 -1.33
CA GLY A 218 5.63 -14.64 -0.53
C GLY A 218 4.51 -15.56 -0.03
N MET A 219 4.60 -16.85 -0.36
CA MET A 219 3.70 -17.87 0.14
C MET A 219 3.75 -17.86 1.67
N VAL A 220 2.79 -17.20 2.32
CA VAL A 220 2.32 -17.57 3.65
C VAL A 220 0.80 -17.47 3.63
N ASP A 221 0.18 -18.40 2.92
CA ASP A 221 -1.19 -18.80 3.23
C ASP A 221 -1.07 -20.05 4.12
N LYS A 222 -1.31 -19.85 5.43
CA LYS A 222 -1.64 -20.92 6.38
C LYS A 222 -2.91 -21.59 5.86
N GLU A 223 -2.78 -22.74 5.19
CA GLU A 223 -3.76 -23.84 5.08
C GLU A 223 -3.48 -24.67 3.82
N THR A 224 -2.53 -25.61 3.91
CA THR A 224 -2.50 -26.97 3.30
C THR A 224 -1.08 -27.52 3.40
N GLU A 225 -0.69 -27.87 4.63
CA GLU A 225 0.41 -28.82 4.85
C GLU A 225 -0.07 -30.20 4.37
N ASP A 226 0.40 -30.62 3.21
CA ASP A 226 0.76 -32.01 2.87
C ASP A 226 0.85 -32.18 1.33
N ALA A 227 1.88 -31.61 0.70
CA ALA A 227 2.48 -32.19 -0.50
C ALA A 227 3.66 -31.36 -1.06
N LYS A 228 4.82 -32.02 -1.11
CA LYS A 228 5.89 -31.88 -2.11
C LYS A 228 6.88 -30.72 -1.93
N THR A 229 8.07 -31.11 -1.47
CA THR A 229 9.35 -30.49 -1.83
C THR A 229 9.51 -30.42 -3.36
N PRO A 230 9.85 -29.26 -3.95
CA PRO A 230 10.08 -29.15 -5.39
C PRO A 230 11.44 -29.71 -5.79
N PHE A 231 11.43 -30.50 -6.87
CA PHE A 231 12.55 -31.22 -7.51
C PHE A 231 13.81 -30.37 -7.77
N ILE A 232 13.65 -29.05 -7.93
CA ILE A 232 14.73 -28.10 -8.28
C ILE A 232 15.74 -27.92 -7.13
N ALA A 233 15.30 -28.05 -5.86
CA ALA A 233 16.19 -27.97 -4.70
C ALA A 233 17.14 -29.18 -4.57
N ARG A 234 16.82 -30.32 -5.22
CA ARG A 234 17.64 -31.53 -5.20
C ARG A 234 18.79 -31.49 -6.22
N VAL A 235 18.57 -30.84 -7.36
CA VAL A 235 19.56 -30.75 -8.45
C VAL A 235 20.66 -29.73 -8.15
N PHE A 236 20.34 -28.63 -7.47
CA PHE A 236 21.36 -27.62 -7.12
C PHE A 236 22.32 -28.10 -6.02
N ARG A 237 21.86 -28.99 -5.11
CA ARG A 237 22.72 -29.56 -4.07
C ARG A 237 23.69 -30.62 -4.59
N SER A 238 23.40 -31.26 -5.72
CA SER A 238 24.26 -32.31 -6.27
C SER A 238 25.47 -31.79 -7.04
N ILE A 239 25.51 -30.49 -7.39
CA ILE A 239 26.58 -29.92 -8.22
C ILE A 239 27.68 -29.24 -7.39
N SER A 240 27.42 -28.89 -6.12
CA SER A 240 28.40 -28.22 -5.25
C SER A 240 29.13 -29.13 -4.25
N GLY A 241 28.93 -30.45 -4.35
CA GLY A 241 29.55 -31.44 -3.45
C GLY A 241 30.62 -32.29 -4.13
N SER A 242 31.79 -31.73 -4.44
CA SER A 242 32.99 -32.53 -4.72
C SER A 242 34.26 -31.72 -4.50
N SER A 243 34.84 -31.87 -3.30
CA SER A 243 36.28 -31.97 -3.03
C SER A 243 36.48 -32.10 -1.51
N GLN A 244 36.47 -33.34 -1.00
CA GLN A 244 36.98 -33.69 0.32
C GLN A 244 38.46 -34.08 0.22
N ASN A 245 39.23 -33.83 1.28
CA ASN A 245 40.29 -34.69 1.89
C ASN A 245 41.25 -33.80 2.72
N ILE A 246 41.73 -34.09 3.95
CA ILE A 246 41.95 -35.35 4.69
C ILE A 246 42.26 -35.04 6.21
N PHE A 247 41.58 -35.76 7.13
CA PHE A 247 42.00 -36.31 8.46
C PHE A 247 42.00 -35.50 9.81
N PRO A 248 41.83 -36.19 10.98
CA PRO A 248 40.88 -35.81 12.06
C PRO A 248 41.44 -35.71 13.51
N ASP A 249 40.55 -35.25 14.40
CA ASP A 249 40.38 -35.44 15.87
C ASP A 249 41.58 -35.47 16.86
N LEU A 250 41.49 -34.62 17.90
CA LEU A 250 41.61 -35.04 19.32
C LEU A 250 41.27 -33.89 20.31
N ASN A 251 40.35 -34.17 21.23
CA ASN A 251 40.06 -33.39 22.44
C ASN A 251 41.18 -33.56 23.48
N SER A 252 41.55 -32.49 24.21
CA SER A 252 41.52 -32.42 25.69
C SER A 252 42.28 -31.21 26.25
N ASN A 253 41.62 -30.53 27.21
CA ASN A 253 42.07 -29.80 28.40
C ASN A 253 43.48 -29.18 28.45
N GLU A 254 43.57 -27.87 28.76
CA GLU A 254 44.04 -27.35 30.05
C GLU A 254 44.15 -25.81 30.05
N GLU A 255 44.08 -25.24 31.26
CA GLU A 255 44.02 -23.83 31.61
C GLU A 255 45.32 -23.03 31.36
N ALA A 256 45.17 -21.71 31.49
CA ALA A 256 46.10 -20.74 32.08
C ALA A 256 47.06 -19.93 31.18
N THR A 257 46.68 -18.65 31.07
CA THR A 257 47.50 -17.42 31.24
C THR A 257 48.64 -17.02 30.28
N THR A 258 48.57 -15.72 29.96
CA THR A 258 49.63 -14.72 29.69
C THR A 258 50.15 -14.54 28.27
N GLY A 259 50.08 -13.28 27.83
CA GLY A 259 51.25 -12.58 27.28
C GLY A 259 51.38 -12.47 25.77
N SER A 260 50.98 -11.32 25.24
CA SER A 260 51.61 -10.57 24.13
C SER A 260 52.22 -11.33 22.95
N SER A 261 51.68 -11.12 21.75
CA SER A 261 52.40 -10.46 20.65
C SER A 261 51.58 -10.52 19.36
N SER A 262 51.41 -9.37 18.72
CA SER A 262 51.02 -9.31 17.31
C SER A 262 52.02 -10.08 16.43
N PRO A 263 51.60 -10.51 15.24
CA PRO A 263 52.12 -9.78 14.09
C PRO A 263 51.05 -9.45 13.04
N ARG A 264 51.22 -8.27 12.45
CA ARG A 264 50.55 -7.80 11.23
C ARG A 264 50.75 -8.76 10.07
N SER A 265 49.72 -8.95 9.24
CA SER A 265 49.90 -9.23 7.81
C SER A 265 49.15 -8.18 6.97
N LEU A 266 49.94 -7.41 6.24
CA LEU A 266 49.53 -6.68 5.04
C LEU A 266 49.14 -7.71 3.97
N THR A 267 48.07 -7.48 3.22
CA THR A 267 48.16 -7.12 1.78
C THR A 267 46.76 -6.71 1.30
N CYS A 268 46.65 -5.43 0.95
CA CYS A 268 45.48 -4.81 0.36
C CYS A 268 45.59 -4.93 -1.17
N LEU A 269 44.70 -5.66 -1.82
CA LEU A 269 44.41 -5.49 -3.24
C LEU A 269 43.05 -4.80 -3.34
N ALA A 270 43.09 -3.48 -3.54
CA ALA A 270 41.90 -2.66 -3.70
C ALA A 270 41.20 -3.00 -5.01
N GLU A 271 40.01 -3.58 -4.91
CA GLU A 271 39.13 -3.86 -6.03
C GLU A 271 38.68 -2.54 -6.70
N PRO A 272 38.63 -2.44 -8.05
CA PRO A 272 38.29 -1.19 -8.73
C PRO A 272 36.90 -0.68 -8.34
N LYS A 273 36.79 0.61 -7.98
CA LYS A 273 35.55 1.25 -7.49
C LYS A 273 34.32 1.04 -8.40
N VAL A 274 34.53 0.85 -9.71
CA VAL A 274 33.45 0.62 -10.68
C VAL A 274 32.89 -0.81 -10.57
N ILE A 275 33.76 -1.81 -10.40
CA ILE A 275 33.37 -3.21 -10.19
C ILE A 275 32.68 -3.36 -8.84
N ARG A 276 33.16 -2.65 -7.81
CA ARG A 276 32.51 -2.62 -6.50
C ARG A 276 31.12 -1.96 -6.56
N ARG A 277 30.94 -0.90 -7.35
CA ARG A 277 29.61 -0.28 -7.56
C ARG A 277 28.67 -1.16 -8.36
N ILE A 278 29.15 -1.83 -9.41
CA ILE A 278 28.34 -2.75 -10.21
C ILE A 278 27.97 -3.99 -9.39
N ARG A 279 28.90 -4.54 -8.58
CA ARG A 279 28.64 -5.67 -7.68
C ARG A 279 27.67 -5.30 -6.56
N ILE A 280 27.83 -4.13 -5.92
CA ILE A 280 26.88 -3.65 -4.90
C ILE A 280 25.49 -3.41 -5.51
N VAL A 281 25.40 -2.89 -6.74
CA VAL A 281 24.11 -2.74 -7.43
C VAL A 281 23.53 -4.10 -7.82
N ALA A 282 24.33 -5.06 -8.30
CA ALA A 282 23.88 -6.40 -8.66
C ALA A 282 23.47 -7.27 -7.45
N GLU A 283 24.17 -7.12 -6.31
CA GLU A 283 23.85 -7.78 -5.04
C GLU A 283 22.63 -7.15 -4.35
N LYS A 284 22.37 -5.85 -4.57
CA LYS A 284 21.20 -5.13 -4.05
C LYS A 284 19.98 -5.12 -4.98
N THR A 285 20.12 -5.50 -6.26
CA THR A 285 18.97 -5.75 -7.12
C THR A 285 18.52 -7.20 -6.92
N PRO A 286 17.36 -7.44 -6.28
CA PRO A 286 16.91 -8.81 -6.07
C PRO A 286 16.49 -9.37 -7.43
N ILE A 287 17.34 -10.22 -8.03
CA ILE A 287 17.15 -10.82 -9.36
C ILE A 287 15.79 -11.55 -9.47
N GLN A 288 15.24 -12.00 -8.33
CA GLN A 288 13.91 -12.60 -8.21
C GLN A 288 12.77 -11.64 -8.59
N HIS A 289 12.93 -10.33 -8.43
CA HIS A 289 11.89 -9.34 -8.77
C HIS A 289 11.86 -9.00 -10.27
N ILE A 290 12.94 -9.26 -11.00
CA ILE A 290 13.04 -9.04 -12.46
C ILE A 290 12.48 -10.25 -13.23
N LEU A 291 12.63 -11.46 -12.69
CA LEU A 291 12.19 -12.73 -13.29
C LEU A 291 10.77 -13.13 -12.85
N GLN A 292 9.79 -12.27 -13.10
CA GLN A 292 8.39 -12.59 -12.83
C GLN A 292 7.81 -13.56 -13.89
N PRO A 293 6.71 -14.30 -13.60
CA PRO A 293 6.20 -15.35 -14.50
C PRO A 293 5.93 -14.87 -15.94
N PRO A 294 5.34 -13.68 -16.18
CA PRO A 294 5.17 -13.16 -17.56
C PRO A 294 6.49 -12.86 -18.27
N THR A 295 7.51 -12.38 -17.55
CA THR A 295 8.84 -12.09 -18.09
C THR A 295 9.57 -13.39 -18.46
N ILE A 296 9.48 -14.40 -17.59
CA ILE A 296 10.04 -15.74 -17.85
C ILE A 296 9.35 -16.35 -19.07
N ALA A 297 8.02 -16.32 -19.13
CA ALA A 297 7.27 -16.85 -20.27
C ALA A 297 7.64 -16.11 -21.58
N SER A 298 7.77 -14.78 -21.54
CA SER A 298 8.19 -13.98 -22.70
C SER A 298 9.59 -14.37 -23.19
N LEU A 299 10.55 -14.54 -22.27
CA LEU A 299 11.92 -14.92 -22.59
C LEU A 299 11.99 -16.35 -23.15
N LEU A 300 11.29 -17.29 -22.53
CA LEU A 300 11.22 -18.68 -23.00
C LEU A 300 10.56 -18.77 -24.39
N ALA A 301 9.48 -18.04 -24.61
CA ALA A 301 8.80 -18.00 -25.90
C ALA A 301 9.70 -17.41 -27.00
N LEU A 302 10.49 -16.39 -26.67
CA LEU A 302 11.47 -15.83 -27.59
C LEU A 302 12.57 -16.83 -27.93
N ILE A 303 13.11 -17.54 -26.94
CA ILE A 303 14.15 -18.56 -27.15
C ILE A 303 13.61 -19.70 -28.01
N VAL A 304 12.40 -20.21 -27.71
CA VAL A 304 11.78 -21.29 -28.47
C VAL A 304 11.41 -20.84 -29.88
N GLY A 305 10.88 -19.64 -30.06
CA GLY A 305 10.48 -19.09 -31.37
C GLY A 305 11.66 -18.75 -32.27
N LEU A 306 12.79 -18.29 -31.73
CA LEU A 306 13.99 -17.93 -32.52
C LEU A 306 14.78 -19.14 -33.01
N ILE A 307 14.69 -20.28 -32.32
CA ILE A 307 15.42 -21.50 -32.68
C ILE A 307 14.47 -22.42 -33.48
N PRO A 308 14.63 -22.55 -34.82
CA PRO A 308 13.67 -23.29 -35.65
C PRO A 308 13.48 -24.74 -35.22
N ALA A 309 14.53 -25.40 -34.73
CA ALA A 309 14.47 -26.77 -34.22
C ALA A 309 13.61 -26.90 -32.95
N LEU A 310 13.65 -25.91 -32.05
CA LEU A 310 12.80 -25.90 -30.86
C LEU A 310 11.36 -25.53 -31.22
N LYS A 311 11.17 -24.58 -32.14
CA LYS A 311 9.84 -24.21 -32.62
C LYS A 311 9.12 -25.40 -33.24
N ALA A 312 9.78 -26.17 -34.11
CA ALA A 312 9.25 -27.39 -34.70
C ALA A 312 8.93 -28.47 -33.65
N PHE A 313 9.74 -28.57 -32.59
CA PHE A 313 9.54 -29.53 -31.52
C PHE A 313 8.34 -29.23 -30.60
N PHE A 314 7.94 -27.95 -30.49
CA PHE A 314 6.82 -27.51 -29.64
C PHE A 314 5.53 -27.22 -30.42
N PHE A 315 5.60 -26.66 -31.63
CA PHE A 315 4.45 -26.03 -32.29
C PHE A 315 4.04 -26.60 -33.66
N ASP A 316 4.80 -27.54 -34.23
CA ASP A 316 4.37 -28.21 -35.48
C ASP A 316 3.23 -29.20 -35.24
N ILE A 317 2.47 -29.50 -36.30
CA ILE A 317 1.29 -30.37 -36.26
C ILE A 317 1.64 -31.80 -35.80
N ASP A 318 2.84 -32.29 -36.11
CA ASP A 318 3.36 -33.59 -35.70
C ASP A 318 4.39 -33.50 -34.55
N ALA A 319 4.41 -32.38 -33.82
CA ALA A 319 5.37 -32.15 -32.76
C ALA A 319 5.15 -33.08 -31.55
N PRO A 320 6.22 -33.65 -30.96
CA PRO A 320 6.10 -34.56 -29.81
C PRO A 320 5.60 -33.86 -28.54
N LEU A 321 5.72 -32.53 -28.44
CA LEU A 321 5.21 -31.72 -27.33
C LEU A 321 3.95 -30.90 -27.67
N SER A 322 3.30 -31.15 -28.80
CA SER A 322 2.04 -30.48 -29.18
C SER A 322 0.98 -30.56 -28.07
N PHE A 323 0.87 -31.70 -27.37
CA PHE A 323 -0.05 -31.86 -26.23
C PHE A 323 0.16 -30.84 -25.09
N PHE A 324 1.42 -30.40 -24.89
CA PHE A 324 1.77 -29.44 -23.85
C PHE A 324 1.38 -28.03 -24.28
N THR A 325 1.66 -27.65 -25.53
CA THR A 325 1.27 -26.35 -26.06
C THR A 325 -0.25 -26.21 -26.19
N ASP A 326 -0.95 -27.27 -26.56
CA ASP A 326 -2.41 -27.29 -26.63
C ASP A 326 -3.03 -27.12 -25.24
N SER A 327 -2.44 -27.74 -24.22
CA SER A 327 -2.85 -27.55 -22.83
C SER A 327 -2.66 -26.10 -22.35
N LEU A 328 -1.56 -25.45 -22.76
CA LEU A 328 -1.31 -24.04 -22.47
C LEU A 328 -2.27 -23.11 -23.22
N ASP A 329 -2.66 -23.46 -24.45
CA ASP A 329 -3.61 -22.67 -25.24
C ASP A 329 -5.02 -22.67 -24.61
N ILE A 330 -5.46 -23.83 -24.10
CA ILE A 330 -6.71 -23.94 -23.33
C ILE A 330 -6.69 -23.02 -22.10
N LEU A 331 -5.58 -22.98 -21.37
CA LEU A 331 -5.42 -22.09 -20.22
C LEU A 331 -5.35 -20.62 -20.63
N ALA A 332 -4.69 -20.32 -21.74
CA ALA A 332 -4.56 -18.98 -22.30
C ALA A 332 -5.91 -18.38 -22.71
N ALA A 333 -6.83 -19.19 -23.22
CA ALA A 333 -8.17 -18.73 -23.63
C ALA A 333 -8.98 -18.08 -22.49
N ALA A 334 -8.70 -18.43 -21.23
CA ALA A 334 -9.34 -17.83 -20.06
C ALA A 334 -8.81 -16.42 -19.71
N ALA A 335 -7.61 -16.04 -20.20
CA ALA A 335 -6.96 -14.79 -19.82
C ALA A 335 -7.80 -13.55 -20.16
N VAL A 336 -8.29 -13.45 -21.40
CA VAL A 336 -9.00 -12.27 -21.90
C VAL A 336 -10.34 -12.07 -21.17
N PRO A 337 -11.23 -13.08 -21.03
CA PRO A 337 -12.46 -12.93 -20.25
C PRO A 337 -12.22 -12.58 -18.79
N SER A 338 -11.23 -13.23 -18.13
CA SER A 338 -10.93 -12.97 -16.72
C SER A 338 -10.46 -11.54 -16.48
N VAL A 339 -9.59 -10.98 -17.33
CA VAL A 339 -9.19 -9.56 -17.24
C VAL A 339 -10.40 -8.64 -17.38
N MET A 340 -11.27 -8.89 -18.36
CA MET A 340 -12.44 -8.03 -18.60
C MET A 340 -13.43 -8.04 -17.44
N LEU A 341 -13.59 -9.19 -16.78
CA LEU A 341 -14.40 -9.32 -15.56
C LEU A 341 -13.78 -8.58 -14.37
N ILE A 342 -12.46 -8.69 -14.17
CA ILE A 342 -11.74 -7.94 -13.13
C ILE A 342 -11.88 -6.43 -13.36
N LEU A 343 -11.76 -5.96 -14.61
CA LEU A 343 -11.96 -4.56 -14.96
C LEU A 343 -13.38 -4.09 -14.64
N GLY A 344 -14.39 -4.91 -14.91
CA GLY A 344 -15.78 -4.64 -14.52
C GLY A 344 -15.99 -4.59 -13.01
N GLY A 345 -15.37 -5.52 -12.28
CA GLY A 345 -15.47 -5.59 -10.82
C GLY A 345 -14.83 -4.41 -10.11
N THR A 346 -13.70 -3.93 -10.62
CA THR A 346 -13.03 -2.71 -10.11
C THR A 346 -13.82 -1.43 -10.44
N LEU A 347 -14.52 -1.39 -11.59
CA LEU A 347 -15.43 -0.29 -11.95
C LEU A 347 -16.66 -0.19 -11.03
N ALA A 348 -17.20 -1.31 -10.57
CA ALA A 348 -18.39 -1.35 -9.70
C ALA A 348 -18.20 -0.64 -8.35
N GLU A 349 -16.95 -0.41 -7.94
CA GLU A 349 -16.66 0.26 -6.68
C GLU A 349 -16.95 1.77 -6.69
N GLY A 350 -17.06 2.39 -7.88
CA GLY A 350 -17.25 3.82 -8.05
C GLY A 350 -16.05 4.66 -7.60
N PRO A 351 -16.01 5.97 -7.95
CA PRO A 351 -14.95 6.88 -7.50
C PRO A 351 -14.99 7.03 -5.97
N LYS A 352 -14.01 6.43 -5.28
CA LYS A 352 -13.67 6.79 -3.89
C LYS A 352 -12.86 8.09 -3.91
N ASP A 353 -12.97 8.90 -2.86
CA ASP A 353 -12.35 10.24 -2.76
C ASP A 353 -10.93 10.26 -3.31
N SER A 354 -10.69 11.04 -4.38
CA SER A 354 -9.36 11.18 -4.96
C SER A 354 -8.60 12.27 -4.22
N SER A 355 -7.56 11.90 -3.47
CA SER A 355 -6.60 12.85 -2.87
C SER A 355 -5.77 13.61 -3.90
N LEU A 356 -5.81 13.19 -5.18
CA LEU A 356 -5.25 13.90 -6.32
C LEU A 356 -6.06 15.16 -6.60
N GLY A 357 -5.43 16.33 -6.44
CA GLY A 357 -6.05 17.60 -6.77
C GLY A 357 -6.59 17.63 -8.21
N LEU A 358 -7.77 18.23 -8.38
CA LEU A 358 -8.51 18.29 -9.66
C LEU A 358 -7.65 18.78 -10.84
N ARG A 359 -6.74 19.72 -10.59
CA ARG A 359 -5.80 20.27 -11.59
C ARG A 359 -4.85 19.21 -12.14
N THR A 360 -4.33 18.33 -11.29
CA THR A 360 -3.42 17.24 -11.68
C THR A 360 -4.18 16.18 -12.46
N THR A 361 -5.38 15.82 -11.99
CA THR A 361 -6.30 14.91 -12.66
C THR A 361 -6.63 15.35 -14.09
N ILE A 362 -7.01 16.62 -14.27
CA ILE A 362 -7.30 17.18 -15.59
C ILE A 362 -6.02 17.19 -16.46
N GLY A 363 -4.87 17.56 -15.88
CA GLY A 363 -3.59 17.58 -16.57
C GLY A 363 -3.18 16.21 -17.13
N ILE A 364 -3.28 15.16 -16.32
CA ILE A 364 -2.99 13.77 -16.74
C ILE A 364 -3.98 13.35 -17.83
N THR A 365 -5.27 13.65 -17.64
CA THR A 365 -6.32 13.30 -18.60
C THR A 365 -6.08 13.95 -19.97
N VAL A 366 -5.76 15.25 -20.03
CA VAL A 366 -5.48 15.94 -21.29
C VAL A 366 -4.20 15.43 -21.95
N ALA A 367 -3.12 15.28 -21.17
CA ALA A 367 -1.85 14.78 -21.68
C ALA A 367 -2.00 13.38 -22.28
N ARG A 368 -2.69 12.48 -21.59
CA ARG A 368 -2.84 11.08 -21.98
C ARG A 368 -3.93 10.87 -23.02
N LEU A 369 -5.04 11.60 -22.95
CA LEU A 369 -6.18 11.42 -23.86
C LEU A 369 -6.07 12.16 -25.19
N LEU A 370 -5.34 13.27 -25.23
CA LEU A 370 -5.29 14.14 -26.42
C LEU A 370 -3.87 14.30 -26.95
N VAL A 371 -2.91 14.64 -26.09
CA VAL A 371 -1.56 15.04 -26.53
C VAL A 371 -0.74 13.82 -26.97
N LEU A 372 -0.68 12.78 -26.14
CA LEU A 372 0.12 11.58 -26.42
C LEU A 372 -0.34 10.82 -27.69
N PRO A 373 -1.66 10.61 -27.95
CA PRO A 373 -2.11 10.01 -29.20
C PRO A 373 -1.76 10.84 -30.44
N CYS A 374 -1.88 12.18 -30.37
CA CYS A 374 -1.51 13.05 -31.48
C CYS A 374 -0.01 12.95 -31.81
N ILE A 375 0.85 12.95 -30.79
CA ILE A 375 2.30 12.80 -30.96
C ILE A 375 2.62 11.43 -31.56
N GLY A 376 2.05 10.36 -31.02
CA GLY A 376 2.33 9.02 -31.52
C GLY A 376 1.85 8.82 -32.95
N ILE A 377 0.71 9.40 -33.37
CA ILE A 377 0.25 9.34 -34.77
C ILE A 377 1.30 10.01 -35.67
N GLY A 378 1.87 11.14 -35.21
CA GLY A 378 2.97 11.80 -35.88
C GLY A 378 4.22 10.91 -36.01
N VAL A 379 4.61 10.21 -34.94
CA VAL A 379 5.76 9.28 -34.94
C VAL A 379 5.56 8.15 -35.95
N VAL A 380 4.38 7.52 -35.97
CA VAL A 380 4.09 6.42 -36.88
C VAL A 380 3.96 6.91 -38.33
N ALA A 381 3.35 8.07 -38.56
CA ALA A 381 3.26 8.68 -39.90
C ALA A 381 4.63 9.09 -40.44
N LEU A 382 5.55 9.53 -39.58
CA LEU A 382 6.92 9.84 -39.95
C LEU A 382 7.70 8.55 -40.28
N ALA A 383 7.53 7.49 -39.50
CA ALA A 383 8.14 6.18 -39.77
C ALA A 383 7.67 5.58 -41.10
N ASP A 384 6.40 5.80 -41.48
CA ASP A 384 5.83 5.38 -42.77
C ASP A 384 6.50 6.12 -43.94
N LYS A 385 6.69 7.45 -43.80
CA LYS A 385 7.40 8.25 -44.80
C LYS A 385 8.89 7.91 -44.93
N LEU A 386 9.51 7.42 -43.85
CA LEU A 386 10.91 7.03 -43.82
C LEU A 386 11.14 5.58 -44.27
N GLY A 387 10.08 4.83 -44.60
CA GLY A 387 10.17 3.44 -45.05
C GLY A 387 10.55 2.44 -43.94
N PHE A 388 10.28 2.76 -42.68
CA PHE A 388 10.58 1.87 -41.55
C PHE A 388 9.49 0.84 -41.25
N LEU A 389 8.29 1.01 -41.82
CA LEU A 389 7.19 0.06 -41.66
C LEU A 389 7.19 -0.97 -42.79
N VAL A 390 6.83 -2.22 -42.48
CA VAL A 390 6.72 -3.31 -43.46
C VAL A 390 5.67 -2.93 -44.52
N GLU A 391 6.09 -2.89 -45.80
CA GLU A 391 5.21 -2.58 -46.92
C GLU A 391 4.16 -3.68 -47.13
N GLY A 392 2.89 -3.30 -47.35
CA GLY A 392 1.80 -4.23 -47.66
C GLY A 392 1.03 -4.85 -46.48
N ASP A 393 1.55 -4.81 -45.24
CA ASP A 393 0.84 -5.36 -44.08
C ASP A 393 -0.04 -4.31 -43.36
N LEU A 394 -1.34 -4.41 -43.60
CA LEU A 394 -2.37 -3.56 -43.00
C LEU A 394 -2.54 -3.81 -41.48
N MET A 395 -2.32 -5.04 -41.01
CA MET A 395 -2.41 -5.41 -39.60
C MET A 395 -1.22 -4.86 -38.82
N TYR A 396 -0.02 -4.98 -39.36
CA TYR A 396 1.19 -4.40 -38.77
C TYR A 396 1.08 -2.87 -38.59
N ARG A 397 0.51 -2.18 -39.60
CA ARG A 397 0.23 -0.74 -39.51
C ARG A 397 -0.88 -0.42 -38.51
N LEU A 398 -1.94 -1.23 -38.46
CA LEU A 398 -3.02 -1.06 -37.49
C LEU A 398 -2.49 -1.22 -36.06
N VAL A 399 -1.73 -2.28 -35.75
CA VAL A 399 -1.20 -2.53 -34.40
C VAL A 399 -0.25 -1.42 -33.95
N ASN A 400 0.63 -0.94 -34.84
CA ASN A 400 1.53 0.18 -34.54
C ASN A 400 0.79 1.51 -34.31
N LYS A 401 -0.23 1.82 -35.12
CA LYS A 401 -1.07 3.01 -34.92
C LYS A 401 -1.94 2.89 -33.67
N PHE A 402 -2.57 1.75 -33.47
CA PHE A 402 -3.49 1.45 -32.38
C PHE A 402 -2.80 1.55 -31.01
N ARG A 403 -1.55 1.08 -30.90
CA ARG A 403 -0.78 1.16 -29.67
C ARG A 403 -0.45 2.59 -29.24
N VAL A 404 -0.18 3.44 -30.22
CA VAL A 404 0.00 4.88 -30.07
C VAL A 404 -1.32 5.60 -29.71
N LEU A 405 -2.44 5.10 -30.23
CA LEU A 405 -3.79 5.65 -30.10
C LEU A 405 -4.59 5.06 -28.92
N GLN A 406 -3.94 4.54 -27.88
CA GLN A 406 -4.60 4.05 -26.66
C GLN A 406 -4.48 5.07 -25.50
N PRO A 407 -5.28 6.15 -25.53
CA PRO A 407 -5.51 7.00 -24.38
C PRO A 407 -6.40 6.25 -23.38
N GLN A 408 -5.82 5.52 -22.44
CA GLN A 408 -6.59 4.96 -21.33
C GLN A 408 -6.45 5.85 -20.09
N PRO A 409 -7.52 6.19 -19.37
CA PRO A 409 -7.44 7.00 -18.15
C PRO A 409 -6.60 6.32 -17.06
N PRO A 410 -6.12 7.08 -16.05
CA PRO A 410 -5.49 6.51 -14.87
C PRO A 410 -6.57 5.80 -14.04
N GLY A 411 -6.82 4.53 -14.37
CA GLY A 411 -7.82 3.71 -13.72
C GLY A 411 -9.29 4.02 -14.11
N PRO A 412 -10.18 3.04 -13.91
CA PRO A 412 -11.62 3.19 -14.11
C PRO A 412 -12.26 4.31 -13.26
N LEU A 413 -11.62 4.68 -12.15
CA LEU A 413 -12.06 5.72 -11.21
C LEU A 413 -12.06 7.13 -11.83
N LEU A 414 -11.16 7.42 -12.76
CA LEU A 414 -10.99 8.76 -13.33
C LEU A 414 -11.89 9.05 -14.54
N PHE A 415 -12.29 8.02 -15.30
CA PHE A 415 -13.21 8.20 -16.43
C PHE A 415 -14.65 8.45 -15.98
N LEU A 416 -15.10 7.81 -14.89
CA LEU A 416 -16.44 8.07 -14.36
C LEU A 416 -16.55 9.47 -13.73
N SER A 417 -15.47 9.98 -13.13
CA SER A 417 -15.44 11.33 -12.55
C SER A 417 -15.61 12.44 -13.60
N VAL A 418 -15.08 12.23 -14.82
CA VAL A 418 -15.15 13.23 -15.90
C VAL A 418 -16.37 13.04 -16.81
N THR A 419 -16.93 11.83 -16.92
CA THR A 419 -18.04 11.55 -17.85
C THR A 419 -19.44 11.69 -17.22
N LEU A 420 -19.56 11.76 -15.89
CA LEU A 420 -20.84 11.91 -15.18
C LEU A 420 -21.12 13.30 -14.59
N HIS A 421 -20.26 14.30 -14.84
CA HIS A 421 -20.57 15.69 -14.45
C HIS A 421 -21.10 16.50 -15.64
N PHE A 422 -22.42 16.67 -15.60
CA PHE A 422 -23.37 17.52 -16.36
C PHE A 422 -24.24 16.81 -17.42
N PRO A 423 -25.58 17.02 -17.45
CA PRO A 423 -26.32 18.16 -16.86
C PRO A 423 -27.65 17.82 -16.08
N PHE A 424 -28.18 18.85 -15.37
CA PHE A 424 -29.51 18.98 -14.74
C PHE A 424 -29.85 18.08 -13.54
N THR A 425 -30.09 18.62 -12.34
CA THR A 425 -31.28 19.42 -12.02
C THR A 425 -31.06 20.43 -10.90
N MET A 426 -31.70 21.59 -11.07
CA MET A 426 -31.89 22.62 -10.04
C MET A 426 -32.61 22.04 -8.82
N ARG A 427 -32.16 22.41 -7.61
CA ARG A 427 -33.07 22.97 -6.61
C ARG A 427 -32.32 23.92 -5.70
N ALA A 428 -32.62 25.19 -5.89
CA ALA A 428 -32.32 26.27 -4.98
C ALA A 428 -33.05 26.04 -3.64
N SER A 429 -32.32 26.22 -2.54
CA SER A 429 -32.88 26.76 -1.29
C SER A 429 -31.79 27.60 -0.65
N ILE A 430 -31.76 28.86 -1.06
CA ILE A 430 -31.08 29.94 -0.35
C ILE A 430 -31.94 30.26 0.86
N HIS A 431 -31.44 30.01 2.07
CA HIS A 431 -31.86 30.77 3.24
C HIS A 431 -30.62 31.49 3.78
N LEU A 432 -30.41 32.71 3.27
CA LEU A 432 -29.71 33.74 4.03
C LEU A 432 -30.59 34.05 5.25
N GLN A 433 -30.01 33.99 6.45
CA GLN A 433 -30.57 34.66 7.60
C GLN A 433 -29.53 35.64 8.14
N THR A 434 -29.86 36.92 7.97
CA THR A 434 -29.18 38.10 8.50
C THR A 434 -29.18 38.11 10.03
N PRO A 435 -28.23 38.81 10.69
CA PRO A 435 -28.18 38.90 12.15
C PRO A 435 -29.25 39.88 12.68
N PRO A 436 -29.85 39.66 13.86
CA PRO A 436 -30.66 40.66 14.55
C PRO A 436 -29.81 41.53 15.50
N PRO A 437 -30.34 42.70 15.93
CA PRO A 437 -29.55 43.77 16.52
C PRO A 437 -29.33 43.62 18.03
N HIS A 438 -28.35 44.39 18.52
CA HIS A 438 -28.03 44.62 19.93
C HIS A 438 -29.25 44.65 20.87
N LEU A 439 -29.25 43.74 21.85
CA LEU A 439 -30.07 43.83 23.06
C LEU A 439 -29.16 43.67 24.29
N LEU A 440 -29.39 44.54 25.26
CA LEU A 440 -28.61 44.75 26.47
C LEU A 440 -28.36 43.44 27.25
N SER A 441 -27.11 43.26 27.68
CA SER A 441 -26.65 42.19 28.57
C SER A 441 -27.35 42.25 29.93
N PRO A 442 -27.87 41.13 30.47
CA PRO A 442 -28.24 41.04 31.89
C PRO A 442 -26.97 40.99 32.77
N PRO A 443 -27.06 41.32 34.07
CA PRO A 443 -25.90 41.38 34.96
C PRO A 443 -25.30 40.00 35.20
N LEU A 444 -23.97 39.95 35.37
CA LEU A 444 -23.20 38.73 35.64
C LEU A 444 -23.82 37.92 36.80
N PRO A 445 -23.93 36.59 36.69
CA PRO A 445 -24.12 35.74 37.84
C PRO A 445 -22.86 35.80 38.72
N SER A 446 -23.06 35.90 40.03
CA SER A 446 -22.04 35.70 41.06
C SER A 446 -21.24 34.40 40.83
N PRO A 447 -19.96 34.32 41.23
CA PRO A 447 -19.13 33.15 40.96
C PRO A 447 -19.76 31.90 41.56
N SER A 448 -20.12 30.95 40.69
CA SER A 448 -20.41 29.58 41.08
C SER A 448 -19.18 28.99 41.80
N PRO A 449 -19.37 28.10 42.78
CA PRO A 449 -18.25 27.45 43.45
C PRO A 449 -17.43 26.69 42.40
N SER A 450 -16.14 27.00 42.31
CA SER A 450 -15.22 26.32 41.41
C SER A 450 -15.20 24.83 41.74
N LEU A 451 -15.51 23.97 40.76
CA LEU A 451 -15.50 22.52 40.94
C LEU A 451 -14.09 22.03 41.29
N THR A 452 -14.02 21.07 42.20
CA THR A 452 -12.78 20.37 42.52
C THR A 452 -12.34 19.50 41.32
N GLN A 453 -11.06 19.12 41.29
CA GLN A 453 -10.52 18.28 40.20
C GLN A 453 -11.24 16.93 40.11
N ASP A 454 -11.58 16.31 41.25
CA ASP A 454 -12.30 15.04 41.27
C ASP A 454 -13.73 15.17 40.72
N SER A 455 -14.42 16.29 41.00
CA SER A 455 -15.72 16.59 40.40
C SER A 455 -15.63 16.80 38.89
N GLN A 456 -14.56 17.41 38.38
CA GLN A 456 -14.33 17.55 36.93
C GLN A 456 -14.10 16.20 36.26
N LYS A 457 -13.27 15.34 36.86
CA LYS A 457 -13.03 13.97 36.35
C LYS A 457 -14.32 13.17 36.28
N LEU A 458 -15.16 13.25 37.32
CA LEU A 458 -16.46 12.61 37.36
C LEU A 458 -17.39 13.11 36.24
N LEU A 459 -17.43 14.43 36.02
CA LEU A 459 -18.25 15.05 34.99
C LEU A 459 -17.85 14.59 33.58
N CYS A 460 -16.54 14.53 33.29
CA CYS A 460 -16.04 13.98 32.01
C CYS A 460 -16.38 12.50 31.85
N ALA A 461 -16.20 11.70 32.89
CA ALA A 461 -16.52 10.27 32.88
C ALA A 461 -18.01 10.03 32.58
N GLN A 462 -18.92 10.78 33.22
CA GLN A 462 -20.36 10.72 32.96
C GLN A 462 -20.70 11.11 31.52
N ARG A 463 -20.07 12.18 31.03
CA ARG A 463 -20.30 12.63 29.66
C ARG A 463 -19.81 11.60 28.64
N ALA A 464 -18.64 11.01 28.82
CA ALA A 464 -18.16 9.95 27.93
C ALA A 464 -19.05 8.70 27.98
N ALA A 465 -19.52 8.30 29.17
CA ALA A 465 -20.45 7.17 29.32
C ALA A 465 -21.74 7.38 28.52
N SER A 466 -22.23 8.62 28.42
CA SER A 466 -23.42 8.94 27.60
C SER A 466 -23.23 8.80 26.09
N LEU A 467 -21.99 8.66 25.59
CA LEU A 467 -21.69 8.44 24.18
C LEU A 467 -21.71 6.96 23.79
N VAL A 468 -21.62 6.06 24.77
CA VAL A 468 -21.58 4.61 24.54
C VAL A 468 -22.96 4.15 24.04
N LYS A 469 -22.96 3.40 22.93
CA LYS A 469 -24.18 2.83 22.34
C LYS A 469 -24.28 1.33 22.67
N PRO A 470 -25.47 0.73 22.64
CA PRO A 470 -25.61 -0.72 22.75
C PRO A 470 -24.79 -1.46 21.69
N SER A 471 -24.32 -2.67 22.01
CA SER A 471 -23.51 -3.51 21.10
C SER A 471 -22.16 -2.93 20.67
N THR A 472 -21.63 -1.95 21.42
CA THR A 472 -20.29 -1.35 21.19
C THR A 472 -19.20 -2.28 21.73
N VAL A 473 -18.16 -2.50 20.92
CA VAL A 473 -16.88 -3.04 21.39
C VAL A 473 -16.00 -1.87 21.83
N ILE A 474 -15.64 -1.80 23.11
CA ILE A 474 -15.03 -0.61 23.72
C ILE A 474 -13.61 -0.86 24.24
N GLY A 475 -12.67 0.04 23.92
CA GLY A 475 -11.37 0.11 24.60
C GLY A 475 -11.51 0.79 25.95
N LEU A 476 -11.07 0.10 27.01
CA LEU A 476 -11.15 0.56 28.39
C LEU A 476 -9.80 1.13 28.80
N GLY A 477 -9.75 2.46 28.96
CA GLY A 477 -8.56 3.21 29.34
C GLY A 477 -8.01 2.94 30.75
N THR A 478 -6.87 3.55 31.07
CA THR A 478 -6.19 3.42 32.36
C THR A 478 -6.03 4.77 33.07
N GLY A 479 -6.32 4.80 34.37
CA GLY A 479 -6.06 5.96 35.23
C GLY A 479 -7.28 6.39 36.06
N SER A 480 -7.10 7.45 36.87
CA SER A 480 -8.14 7.89 37.81
C SER A 480 -9.43 8.34 37.13
N THR A 481 -9.34 9.06 36.00
CA THR A 481 -10.52 9.49 35.25
C THR A 481 -11.17 8.29 34.53
N ALA A 482 -10.37 7.40 33.93
CA ALA A 482 -10.88 6.19 33.28
C ALA A 482 -11.58 5.25 34.28
N SER A 483 -11.09 5.12 35.52
CA SER A 483 -11.76 4.32 36.55
C SER A 483 -13.16 4.83 36.90
N LEU A 484 -13.38 6.14 36.91
CA LEU A 484 -14.72 6.73 37.10
C LEU A 484 -15.63 6.45 35.90
N PHE A 485 -15.06 6.45 34.69
CA PHE A 485 -15.80 6.06 33.48
C PHE A 485 -16.25 4.59 33.54
N LEU A 486 -15.37 3.67 33.95
CA LEU A 486 -15.71 2.25 34.16
C LEU A 486 -16.84 2.08 35.19
N GLN A 487 -16.79 2.79 36.31
CA GLN A 487 -17.85 2.75 37.33
C GLN A 487 -19.20 3.21 36.77
N HIS A 488 -19.21 4.29 35.97
CA HIS A 488 -20.42 4.77 35.32
C HIS A 488 -20.93 3.82 34.23
N LEU A 489 -20.03 3.23 33.44
CA LEU A 489 -20.39 2.24 32.43
C LEU A 489 -21.05 1.00 33.07
N SER A 490 -20.48 0.49 34.16
CA SER A 490 -21.05 -0.61 34.94
C SER A 490 -22.47 -0.30 35.47
N HIS A 491 -22.69 0.91 35.96
CA HIS A 491 -24.02 1.36 36.38
C HIS A 491 -25.03 1.41 35.22
N LEU A 492 -24.60 1.82 34.02
CA LEU A 492 -25.48 1.81 32.83
C LEU A 492 -25.81 0.39 32.34
N LEU A 493 -24.87 -0.54 32.49
CA LEU A 493 -25.08 -1.97 32.20
C LEU A 493 -26.06 -2.61 33.19
N SER A 494 -25.92 -2.31 34.50
CA SER A 494 -26.79 -2.88 35.54
C SER A 494 -28.23 -2.39 35.47
N THR A 495 -28.44 -1.17 34.96
CA THR A 495 -29.78 -0.60 34.72
C THR A 495 -30.43 -1.05 33.40
N ALA A 496 -29.80 -1.97 32.66
CA ALA A 496 -30.23 -2.48 31.34
C ALA A 496 -30.42 -1.39 30.27
N SER A 497 -29.83 -0.20 30.46
CA SER A 497 -29.82 0.88 29.48
C SER A 497 -28.84 0.63 28.33
N LEU A 498 -27.79 -0.15 28.61
CA LEU A 498 -26.81 -0.65 27.64
C LEU A 498 -26.81 -2.18 27.70
N HIS A 499 -26.71 -2.82 26.54
CA HIS A 499 -26.59 -4.28 26.41
C HIS A 499 -25.51 -4.64 25.38
N SER A 500 -25.02 -5.88 25.47
CA SER A 500 -24.06 -6.45 24.51
C SER A 500 -22.74 -5.67 24.39
N ILE A 501 -22.29 -5.02 25.46
CA ILE A 501 -20.99 -4.35 25.51
C ILE A 501 -19.91 -5.37 25.86
N VAL A 502 -18.78 -5.31 25.17
CA VAL A 502 -17.54 -6.02 25.52
C VAL A 502 -16.38 -5.05 25.52
N GLY A 503 -15.48 -5.18 26.50
CA GLY A 503 -14.38 -4.25 26.74
C GLY A 503 -13.00 -4.86 26.51
N VAL A 504 -12.08 -4.10 25.92
CA VAL A 504 -10.66 -4.47 25.80
C VAL A 504 -9.83 -3.57 26.72
N PRO A 505 -9.20 -4.09 27.79
CA PRO A 505 -8.49 -3.28 28.78
C PRO A 505 -7.09 -2.84 28.33
N THR A 506 -6.71 -1.60 28.65
CA THR A 506 -5.36 -1.07 28.36
C THR A 506 -4.31 -1.38 29.45
N SER A 507 -4.71 -2.00 30.56
CA SER A 507 -3.78 -2.43 31.61
C SER A 507 -4.36 -3.60 32.42
N ARG A 508 -3.51 -4.33 33.14
CA ARG A 508 -3.97 -5.34 34.11
C ARG A 508 -4.83 -4.71 35.20
N LYS A 509 -4.47 -3.50 35.65
CA LYS A 509 -5.26 -2.75 36.63
C LYS A 509 -6.66 -2.44 36.12
N THR A 510 -6.81 -2.04 34.86
CA THR A 510 -8.11 -1.79 34.24
C THR A 510 -8.87 -3.10 34.03
N GLU A 511 -8.19 -4.17 33.64
CA GLU A 511 -8.78 -5.50 33.50
C GLU A 511 -9.41 -5.99 34.81
N ASP A 512 -8.66 -5.91 35.92
CA ASP A 512 -9.12 -6.32 37.24
C ASP A 512 -10.31 -5.46 37.70
N LEU A 513 -10.23 -4.13 37.53
CA LEU A 513 -11.34 -3.22 37.86
C LEU A 513 -12.60 -3.52 37.03
N ALA A 514 -12.43 -3.81 35.74
CA ALA A 514 -13.55 -4.13 34.86
C ALA A 514 -14.22 -5.47 35.25
N LYS A 515 -13.44 -6.47 35.66
CA LYS A 515 -13.94 -7.73 36.22
C LYS A 515 -14.74 -7.50 37.50
N ASP A 516 -14.20 -6.71 38.44
CA ASP A 516 -14.87 -6.38 39.70
C ASP A 516 -16.21 -5.65 39.47
N LEU A 517 -16.28 -4.86 38.39
CA LEU A 517 -17.47 -4.12 37.97
C LEU A 517 -18.41 -4.92 37.05
N ASN A 518 -18.15 -6.20 36.81
CA ASN A 518 -18.92 -7.08 35.93
C ASN A 518 -19.07 -6.55 34.49
N ILE A 519 -18.06 -5.85 33.97
CA ILE A 519 -18.00 -5.43 32.57
C ILE A 519 -17.47 -6.61 31.75
N PRO A 520 -18.19 -7.12 30.75
CA PRO A 520 -17.69 -8.22 29.91
C PRO A 520 -16.41 -7.82 29.19
N LEU A 521 -15.43 -8.72 29.15
CA LEU A 521 -14.12 -8.46 28.57
C LEU A 521 -13.87 -9.30 27.31
N THR A 522 -13.05 -8.76 26.41
CA THR A 522 -12.50 -9.42 25.22
C THR A 522 -11.08 -8.91 24.97
N ASP A 523 -10.46 -9.36 23.88
CA ASP A 523 -9.11 -9.00 23.47
C ASP A 523 -9.07 -8.55 22.00
N LEU A 524 -7.95 -7.94 21.60
CA LEU A 524 -7.75 -7.48 20.22
C LEU A 524 -7.62 -8.62 19.20
N GLY A 525 -7.29 -9.84 19.64
CA GLY A 525 -7.23 -11.01 18.76
C GLY A 525 -8.62 -11.47 18.33
N SER A 526 -9.59 -11.39 19.24
CA SER A 526 -10.99 -11.69 19.02
C SER A 526 -11.73 -10.54 18.33
N HIS A 527 -11.36 -9.29 18.67
CA HIS A 527 -11.95 -8.07 18.10
C HIS A 527 -10.83 -7.10 17.67
N SER A 528 -10.39 -7.22 16.42
CA SER A 528 -9.27 -6.43 15.89
C SER A 528 -9.60 -4.97 15.56
N ILE A 529 -10.88 -4.60 15.58
CA ILE A 529 -11.35 -3.22 15.37
C ILE A 529 -12.41 -2.93 16.44
N LEU A 530 -12.17 -1.88 17.23
CA LEU A 530 -13.08 -1.43 18.27
C LEU A 530 -13.92 -0.25 17.75
N ASP A 531 -15.11 -0.08 18.29
CA ASP A 531 -15.99 1.02 17.90
C ASP A 531 -15.59 2.33 18.58
N LEU A 532 -15.16 2.25 19.84
CA LEU A 532 -14.84 3.39 20.69
C LEU A 532 -13.73 3.01 21.68
N SER A 533 -12.77 3.88 21.94
CA SER A 533 -11.93 3.85 23.14
C SER A 533 -12.19 5.09 23.97
N VAL A 534 -12.26 4.91 25.30
CA VAL A 534 -12.33 6.03 26.25
C VAL A 534 -11.15 5.93 27.21
N ASP A 535 -10.30 6.96 27.23
CA ASP A 535 -9.19 7.03 28.18
C ASP A 535 -8.86 8.47 28.59
N GLY A 536 -8.10 8.63 29.66
CA GLY A 536 -7.50 9.89 30.05
C GLY A 536 -6.19 10.20 29.31
N ALA A 537 -5.70 11.42 29.53
CA ALA A 537 -4.37 11.85 29.12
C ALA A 537 -3.68 12.61 30.26
N ASP A 538 -2.35 12.62 30.22
CA ASP A 538 -1.51 13.37 31.15
C ASP A 538 -1.36 14.83 30.73
N GLU A 539 -1.28 15.08 29.42
CA GLU A 539 -1.30 16.39 28.79
C GLU A 539 -2.03 16.33 27.44
N VAL A 540 -2.68 17.42 27.06
CA VAL A 540 -3.37 17.58 25.76
C VAL A 540 -3.01 18.94 25.18
N ASP A 541 -2.49 18.98 23.95
CA ASP A 541 -2.18 20.24 23.26
C ASP A 541 -3.37 20.77 22.44
N GLN A 542 -3.14 21.90 21.75
CA GLN A 542 -4.16 22.56 20.92
C GLN A 542 -4.57 21.77 19.68
N GLU A 543 -3.71 20.85 19.21
CA GLU A 543 -3.97 19.98 18.06
C GLU A 543 -4.53 18.62 18.48
N MET A 544 -4.83 18.45 19.78
CA MET A 544 -5.28 17.21 20.41
C MET A 544 -4.25 16.07 20.34
N ASN A 545 -2.97 16.40 20.23
CA ASN A 545 -1.91 15.45 20.54
C ASN A 545 -1.79 15.30 22.05
N LEU A 546 -1.37 14.11 22.50
CA LEU A 546 -1.42 13.74 23.91
C LEU A 546 -0.04 13.33 24.42
N VAL A 547 0.21 13.60 25.71
CA VAL A 547 1.13 12.80 26.51
C VAL A 547 0.31 11.85 27.37
N LYS A 548 0.68 10.57 27.37
CA LYS A 548 0.10 9.49 28.16
C LYS A 548 1.22 8.62 28.75
N GLY A 549 0.85 7.65 29.59
CA GLY A 549 1.80 6.67 30.14
C GLY A 549 2.42 7.02 31.48
N ARG A 550 2.06 8.12 32.15
CA ARG A 550 2.56 8.38 33.52
C ARG A 550 2.10 7.29 34.49
N GLY A 551 0.98 6.62 34.20
CA GLY A 551 0.52 5.41 34.89
C GLY A 551 1.28 4.12 34.54
N GLY A 552 2.05 4.10 33.45
CA GLY A 552 2.91 2.96 33.06
C GLY A 552 2.31 1.98 32.04
N SER A 553 1.20 2.33 31.39
CA SER A 553 0.47 1.42 30.48
C SER A 553 0.48 1.86 29.01
N LEU A 554 1.41 2.76 28.63
CA LEU A 554 1.41 3.47 27.35
C LEU A 554 1.37 2.57 26.11
N LEU A 555 2.07 1.44 26.11
CA LEU A 555 2.11 0.54 24.96
C LEU A 555 0.73 -0.07 24.68
N ARG A 556 0.11 -0.64 25.72
CA ARG A 556 -1.22 -1.24 25.62
C ARG A 556 -2.29 -0.19 25.36
N GLU A 557 -2.19 1.00 25.97
CA GLU A 557 -3.02 2.15 25.64
C GLU A 557 -2.96 2.45 24.13
N LYS A 558 -1.76 2.60 23.56
CA LYS A 558 -1.58 2.91 22.13
C LYS A 558 -2.10 1.82 21.20
N MET A 559 -1.89 0.55 21.55
CA MET A 559 -2.40 -0.58 20.76
C MET A 559 -3.94 -0.59 20.72
N VAL A 560 -4.59 -0.48 21.88
CA VAL A 560 -6.06 -0.54 21.98
C VAL A 560 -6.71 0.72 21.40
N GLU A 561 -6.16 1.90 21.67
CA GLU A 561 -6.67 3.16 21.15
C GLU A 561 -6.45 3.30 19.63
N GLY A 562 -5.32 2.79 19.11
CA GLY A 562 -5.05 2.73 17.68
C GLY A 562 -5.95 1.76 16.91
N ALA A 563 -6.52 0.76 17.58
CA ALA A 563 -7.48 -0.18 17.01
C ALA A 563 -8.92 0.35 16.97
N SER A 564 -9.18 1.54 17.51
CA SER A 564 -10.53 2.11 17.65
C SER A 564 -10.92 3.05 16.51
N LYS A 565 -12.18 2.98 16.07
CA LYS A 565 -12.75 3.94 15.10
C LYS A 565 -12.86 5.34 15.69
N GLU A 566 -13.27 5.44 16.95
CA GLU A 566 -13.34 6.67 17.72
C GLU A 566 -12.46 6.53 18.97
N PHE A 567 -11.58 7.49 19.22
CA PHE A 567 -10.80 7.58 20.45
C PHE A 567 -11.15 8.89 21.18
N VAL A 568 -11.93 8.76 22.25
CA VAL A 568 -12.43 9.86 23.07
C VAL A 568 -11.54 10.01 24.29
N VAL A 569 -10.90 11.17 24.40
CA VAL A 569 -10.04 11.52 25.54
C VAL A 569 -10.86 12.26 26.59
N ILE A 570 -10.78 11.85 27.86
CA ILE A 570 -11.45 12.53 28.99
C ILE A 570 -10.44 13.15 29.94
N VAL A 571 -10.49 14.47 30.08
CA VAL A 571 -9.54 15.21 30.93
C VAL A 571 -10.20 16.33 31.73
N ASP A 572 -9.60 16.65 32.87
CA ASP A 572 -9.88 17.88 33.59
C ASP A 572 -9.10 19.07 33.00
N GLU A 573 -9.54 20.29 33.25
CA GLU A 573 -8.97 21.51 32.64
C GLU A 573 -7.45 21.67 32.88
N SER A 574 -6.89 21.08 33.94
CA SER A 574 -5.44 21.17 34.22
C SER A 574 -4.55 20.42 33.23
N LYS A 575 -5.13 19.53 32.41
CA LYS A 575 -4.41 18.72 31.43
C LYS A 575 -4.21 19.44 30.09
N LEU A 576 -4.93 20.55 29.87
CA LEU A 576 -4.73 21.37 28.67
C LEU A 576 -3.44 22.16 28.78
N VAL A 577 -2.54 21.96 27.82
CA VAL A 577 -1.23 22.62 27.77
C VAL A 577 -1.05 23.33 26.43
N PRO A 578 -0.32 24.46 26.39
CA PRO A 578 0.03 25.09 25.12
C PRO A 578 1.01 24.24 24.30
N ARG A 579 1.77 23.37 24.95
CA ARG A 579 2.79 22.52 24.35
C ARG A 579 3.01 21.28 25.23
N LEU A 580 3.16 20.11 24.59
CA LEU A 580 3.43 18.85 25.28
C LEU A 580 4.81 18.82 25.95
N GLY A 581 4.92 18.07 27.04
CA GLY A 581 6.12 17.91 27.84
C GLY A 581 6.39 19.05 28.81
N THR A 582 5.43 19.94 29.06
CA THR A 582 5.65 21.15 29.89
C THR A 582 5.31 20.97 31.36
N THR A 583 4.42 20.05 31.72
CA THR A 583 3.93 19.88 33.10
C THR A 583 4.53 18.68 33.82
N GLY A 584 5.19 17.79 33.07
CA GLY A 584 5.80 16.61 33.65
C GLY A 584 6.47 15.73 32.59
N PRO A 585 6.88 14.52 32.98
CA PRO A 585 7.69 13.67 32.12
C PRO A 585 6.88 13.08 30.96
N ILE A 586 7.60 12.83 29.86
CA ILE A 586 7.17 12.01 28.73
C ILE A 586 7.73 10.61 28.93
N PRO A 587 6.89 9.59 29.15
CA PRO A 587 7.33 8.21 29.34
C PRO A 587 7.81 7.58 28.02
N VAL A 588 8.86 6.78 28.07
CA VAL A 588 9.33 5.93 26.96
C VAL A 588 9.54 4.52 27.49
N GLU A 589 8.81 3.55 26.95
CA GLU A 589 8.96 2.13 27.30
C GLU A 589 10.16 1.54 26.55
N ILE A 590 11.06 0.91 27.29
CA ILE A 590 12.31 0.35 26.79
C ILE A 590 12.50 -1.08 27.29
N VAL A 591 13.19 -1.91 26.52
CA VAL A 591 13.55 -3.27 26.94
C VAL A 591 14.47 -3.23 28.18
N PRO A 592 14.37 -4.20 29.11
CA PRO A 592 15.28 -4.26 30.27
C PRO A 592 16.73 -4.56 29.90
N PHE A 593 16.97 -5.30 28.81
CA PHE A 593 18.32 -5.64 28.37
C PHE A 593 19.07 -4.38 27.95
N CYS A 594 20.24 -4.14 28.56
CA CYS A 594 21.08 -2.97 28.27
C CYS A 594 20.36 -1.61 28.40
N TRP A 595 19.38 -1.48 29.30
CA TRP A 595 18.59 -0.25 29.47
C TRP A 595 19.44 1.02 29.74
N GLU A 596 20.58 0.89 30.44
CA GLU A 596 21.51 2.00 30.68
C GLU A 596 22.08 2.58 29.37
N TYR A 597 22.40 1.70 28.41
CA TYR A 597 22.87 2.08 27.09
C TYR A 597 21.75 2.77 26.30
N THR A 598 20.52 2.25 26.36
CA THR A 598 19.35 2.87 25.71
C THR A 598 19.10 4.28 26.25
N ILE A 599 19.18 4.49 27.58
CA ILE A 599 19.06 5.82 28.18
C ILE A 599 20.19 6.74 27.72
N MET A 600 21.43 6.24 27.65
CA MET A 600 22.56 7.01 27.13
C MET A 600 22.30 7.47 25.69
N LYS A 601 21.77 6.60 24.83
CA LYS A 601 21.38 6.94 23.45
C LYS A 601 20.26 7.97 23.37
N ILE A 602 19.25 7.86 24.23
CA ILE A 602 18.21 8.89 24.34
C ILE A 602 18.80 10.23 24.78
N LYS A 603 19.76 10.22 25.73
CA LYS A 603 20.46 11.44 26.13
C LYS A 603 21.27 12.04 24.98
N GLU A 604 22.00 11.21 24.23
CA GLU A 604 22.75 11.62 23.03
C GLU A 604 21.86 12.33 22.00
N LEU A 605 20.67 11.78 21.73
CA LEU A 605 19.72 12.35 20.77
C LEU A 605 19.34 13.80 21.09
N PHE A 606 19.23 14.16 22.37
CA PHE A 606 18.81 15.48 22.83
C PHE A 606 19.92 16.28 23.52
N GLN A 607 21.20 15.96 23.32
CA GLN A 607 22.33 16.65 23.96
C GLN A 607 22.36 18.17 23.71
N GLY A 608 21.79 18.65 22.61
CA GLY A 608 21.71 20.08 22.27
C GLY A 608 20.54 20.82 22.90
N GLU A 609 19.59 20.11 23.53
CA GLU A 609 18.39 20.70 24.11
C GLU A 609 18.67 21.17 25.54
N ILE A 610 18.60 22.49 25.75
CA ILE A 610 18.81 23.11 27.05
C ILE A 610 17.65 22.71 27.99
N GLY A 611 18.00 22.18 29.16
CA GLY A 611 17.01 21.77 30.16
C GLY A 611 16.36 20.42 29.89
N PHE A 612 16.98 19.59 29.04
CA PHE A 612 16.60 18.19 28.84
C PHE A 612 17.24 17.25 29.88
N ASP A 613 16.47 16.29 30.40
CA ASP A 613 16.99 15.17 31.18
C ASP A 613 16.19 13.89 30.87
N ALA A 614 16.84 12.74 31.06
CA ALA A 614 16.21 11.42 30.90
C ALA A 614 16.57 10.55 32.11
N LYS A 615 15.55 10.07 32.81
CA LYS A 615 15.71 9.29 34.05
C LYS A 615 14.90 8.01 33.98
N LEU A 616 15.51 6.90 34.40
CA LEU A 616 14.77 5.66 34.61
C LEU A 616 13.68 5.91 35.67
N ARG A 617 12.47 5.43 35.40
CA ARG A 617 11.38 5.42 36.39
C ARG A 617 11.66 4.32 37.41
N THR A 618 11.73 4.69 38.67
CA THR A 618 11.93 3.76 39.80
C THR A 618 10.69 3.74 40.69
N VAL A 619 10.54 2.64 41.43
CA VAL A 619 9.56 2.47 42.50
C VAL A 619 10.27 1.92 43.74
N TRP A 620 9.74 2.26 44.91
CA TRP A 620 10.25 1.71 46.17
C TRP A 620 9.83 0.25 46.32
N ASP A 621 10.79 -0.65 46.46
CA ASP A 621 10.53 -2.05 46.80
C ASP A 621 10.70 -2.26 48.31
N GLU A 622 9.59 -2.53 49.00
CA GLU A 622 9.61 -2.79 50.45
C GLU A 622 10.39 -4.05 50.82
N LYS A 623 10.46 -5.06 49.93
CA LYS A 623 11.17 -6.31 50.19
C LYS A 623 12.67 -6.14 50.05
N GLU A 624 13.11 -5.39 49.05
CA GLU A 624 14.54 -5.13 48.81
C GLU A 624 15.05 -3.91 49.59
N GLY A 625 14.17 -3.06 50.14
CA GLY A 625 14.53 -1.87 50.91
C GLY A 625 15.26 -0.80 50.08
N LYS A 626 15.03 -0.77 48.77
CA LYS A 626 15.67 0.16 47.82
C LYS A 626 14.74 0.50 46.66
N GLU A 627 15.12 1.54 45.91
CA GLU A 627 14.49 1.82 44.63
C GLU A 627 14.89 0.78 43.58
N VAL A 628 13.89 0.26 42.86
CA VAL A 628 14.05 -0.66 41.75
C VAL A 628 13.41 -0.09 40.49
N PRO A 629 13.85 -0.48 39.28
CA PRO A 629 13.19 -0.09 38.04
C PRO A 629 11.69 -0.42 38.06
N PHE A 630 10.86 0.55 37.65
CA PHE A 630 9.43 0.30 37.41
C PHE A 630 9.27 -0.67 36.24
N LYS A 631 8.44 -1.70 36.42
CA LYS A 631 8.10 -2.66 35.38
C LYS A 631 6.68 -2.42 34.85
N THR A 632 6.53 -2.38 33.54
CA THR A 632 5.21 -2.31 32.89
C THR A 632 4.52 -3.68 32.95
N ASP A 633 3.23 -3.73 32.58
CA ASP A 633 2.49 -4.99 32.43
C ASP A 633 3.11 -5.95 31.39
N ASN A 634 4.02 -5.43 30.56
CA ASN A 634 4.77 -6.12 29.51
C ASN A 634 6.20 -6.47 29.96
N GLU A 635 6.52 -6.33 31.26
CA GLU A 635 7.83 -6.59 31.87
C GLU A 635 8.98 -5.70 31.38
N ASN A 636 8.65 -4.56 30.76
CA ASN A 636 9.63 -3.59 30.27
C ASN A 636 9.87 -2.47 31.29
N TYR A 637 10.87 -1.64 31.03
CA TYR A 637 11.18 -0.46 31.85
C TYR A 637 10.65 0.82 31.22
N ILE A 638 10.51 1.88 32.02
CA ILE A 638 10.16 3.20 31.52
C ILE A 638 11.25 4.21 31.83
N VAL A 639 11.60 5.02 30.82
CA VAL A 639 12.42 6.22 30.96
C VAL A 639 11.50 7.42 30.90
N ASN A 640 11.60 8.30 31.89
CA ASN A 640 10.92 9.58 31.92
C ASN A 640 11.82 10.64 31.28
N LEU A 641 11.37 11.21 30.16
CA LEU A 641 12.02 12.35 29.52
C LEU A 641 11.44 13.65 30.05
N LEU A 642 12.30 14.58 30.44
CA LEU A 642 11.94 15.85 31.05
C LEU A 642 12.43 16.98 30.16
N PHE A 643 11.51 17.89 29.79
CA PHE A 643 11.81 19.06 28.97
C PHE A 643 11.40 20.32 29.72
N GLU A 644 12.35 21.18 30.08
CA GLU A 644 12.06 22.42 30.83
C GLU A 644 11.05 23.33 30.10
N LYS A 645 11.05 23.33 28.76
CA LYS A 645 10.18 24.18 27.91
C LYS A 645 9.20 23.39 27.05
N GLY A 646 8.99 22.12 27.35
CA GLY A 646 8.24 21.18 26.50
C GLY A 646 9.01 20.75 25.25
N ILE A 647 8.39 19.87 24.47
CA ILE A 647 8.98 19.30 23.24
C ILE A 647 9.19 20.41 22.21
N GLY A 648 10.44 20.58 21.75
CA GLY A 648 10.77 21.48 20.65
C GLY A 648 10.53 20.84 19.28
N GLY A 649 10.26 21.67 18.27
CA GLY A 649 10.15 21.21 16.88
C GLY A 649 8.86 20.46 16.57
N ASP A 650 8.96 19.54 15.61
CA ASP A 650 7.85 18.75 15.08
C ASP A 650 7.68 17.44 15.88
N LEU A 651 6.45 17.15 16.31
CA LEU A 651 6.15 15.98 17.15
C LEU A 651 6.35 14.66 16.41
N VAL A 652 6.10 14.61 15.09
CA VAL A 652 6.30 13.40 14.28
C VAL A 652 7.79 13.08 14.20
N THR A 653 8.62 14.09 13.96
CA THR A 653 10.08 13.96 13.97
C THR A 653 10.60 13.49 15.34
N PHE A 654 10.07 14.06 16.43
CA PHE A 654 10.39 13.61 17.80
C PHE A 654 10.04 12.14 18.00
N SER A 655 8.85 11.72 17.56
CA SER A 655 8.37 10.33 17.63
C SER A 655 9.30 9.38 16.87
N ASP A 656 9.56 9.67 15.60
CA ASP A 656 10.40 8.85 14.73
C ASP A 656 11.84 8.71 15.27
N GLN A 657 12.41 9.81 15.77
CA GLN A 657 13.77 9.80 16.31
C GLN A 657 13.89 8.92 17.56
N ILE A 658 12.89 8.93 18.45
CA ILE A 658 12.88 8.07 19.64
C ILE A 658 12.69 6.60 19.25
N LEU A 659 11.75 6.29 18.36
CA LEU A 659 11.46 4.92 17.92
C LEU A 659 12.63 4.28 17.16
N ARG A 660 13.50 5.07 16.53
CA ARG A 660 14.72 4.57 15.85
C ARG A 660 15.81 4.09 16.82
N ILE A 661 15.71 4.36 18.12
CA ILE A 661 16.72 3.90 19.08
C ILE A 661 16.46 2.43 19.41
N THR A 662 17.37 1.53 19.01
CA THR A 662 17.28 0.10 19.33
C THR A 662 17.13 -0.12 20.84
N GLY A 663 16.09 -0.86 21.22
CA GLY A 663 15.73 -1.10 22.62
C GLY A 663 14.62 -0.18 23.14
N VAL A 664 14.25 0.88 22.41
CA VAL A 664 12.97 1.57 22.61
C VAL A 664 11.86 0.73 22.00
N ILE A 665 10.76 0.58 22.75
CA ILE A 665 9.57 -0.15 22.31
C ILE A 665 8.51 0.84 21.85
N GLU A 666 8.20 1.83 22.68
CA GLU A 666 7.19 2.85 22.37
C GLU A 666 7.35 4.07 23.28
N HIS A 667 6.76 5.21 22.92
CA HIS A 667 6.74 6.43 23.73
C HIS A 667 5.33 6.93 24.05
N GLY A 668 5.22 7.72 25.11
CA GLY A 668 3.96 8.26 25.63
C GLY A 668 3.36 9.42 24.81
N VAL A 669 3.94 9.81 23.69
CA VAL A 669 3.34 10.81 22.77
C VAL A 669 2.39 10.16 21.77
N PHE A 670 1.14 10.61 21.74
CA PHE A 670 0.08 10.10 20.87
C PHE A 670 -0.31 11.20 19.89
N ILE A 671 0.09 11.03 18.63
CA ILE A 671 0.04 12.08 17.60
C ILE A 671 -1.11 11.78 16.64
N GLY A 672 -2.05 12.70 16.53
CA GLY A 672 -3.18 12.56 15.60
C GLY A 672 -4.11 11.37 15.88
N MET A 673 -4.07 10.76 17.07
CA MET A 673 -4.90 9.59 17.41
C MET A 673 -6.27 9.98 17.97
N ALA A 674 -6.35 11.02 18.81
CA ALA A 674 -7.60 11.43 19.42
C ALA A 674 -8.60 11.91 18.37
N THR A 675 -9.82 11.38 18.39
CA THR A 675 -10.93 11.87 17.55
C THR A 675 -11.67 13.00 18.22
N SER A 676 -11.80 12.95 19.55
CA SER A 676 -12.35 14.04 20.35
C SER A 676 -11.77 14.09 21.75
N VAL A 677 -11.79 15.27 22.36
CA VAL A 677 -11.35 15.52 23.73
C VAL A 677 -12.48 16.19 24.50
N ILE A 678 -12.93 15.56 25.58
CA ILE A 678 -13.92 16.08 26.51
C ILE A 678 -13.19 16.69 27.70
N VAL A 679 -13.39 17.98 27.90
CA VAL A 679 -12.75 18.78 28.96
C VAL A 679 -13.81 19.31 29.91
N ALA A 680 -13.71 18.96 31.19
CA ALA A 680 -14.50 19.58 32.24
C ALA A 680 -13.74 20.77 32.83
N LYS A 681 -14.37 21.95 32.79
CA LYS A 681 -13.83 23.20 33.32
C LYS A 681 -14.16 23.41 34.79
N LYS A 682 -13.40 24.28 35.45
CA LYS A 682 -13.63 24.68 36.85
C LYS A 682 -15.01 25.30 37.10
N ASP A 683 -15.61 25.91 36.08
CA ASP A 683 -16.95 26.50 36.16
C ASP A 683 -18.10 25.49 36.00
N GLY A 684 -17.79 24.22 35.74
CA GLY A 684 -18.75 23.14 35.50
C GLY A 684 -19.23 23.00 34.06
N SER A 685 -18.73 23.84 33.15
CA SER A 685 -18.98 23.63 31.72
C SER A 685 -18.14 22.48 31.17
N ILE A 686 -18.69 21.78 30.18
CA ILE A 686 -17.98 20.76 29.43
C ILE A 686 -17.72 21.30 28.03
N VAL A 687 -16.45 21.28 27.61
CA VAL A 687 -16.03 21.59 26.24
C VAL A 687 -15.69 20.28 25.54
N ILE A 688 -16.16 20.14 24.31
CA ILE A 688 -15.83 19.02 23.44
C ILE A 688 -15.02 19.60 22.28
N LEU A 689 -13.79 19.10 22.12
CA LEU A 689 -12.93 19.41 20.99
C LEU A 689 -13.01 18.22 20.03
N ASP A 690 -13.36 18.44 18.78
CA ASP A 690 -13.46 17.40 17.76
C ASP A 690 -12.38 17.61 16.68
N LYS A 691 -11.90 16.50 16.10
CA LYS A 691 -10.90 16.54 15.03
C LYS A 691 -11.54 17.11 13.76
N LYS A 692 -10.94 18.18 13.23
CA LYS A 692 -11.43 18.90 12.05
C LYS A 692 -11.24 18.12 10.75
#